data_AF-A0A6P0P6Y3-F1
#
_entry.id   AF-A0A6P0P6Y3-F1
#
_cell.length_a   1.000
_cell.length_b   1.000
_cell.length_c   1.000
_cell.angle_alpha   90.00
_cell.angle_beta   90.00
_cell.angle_gamma   90.00
#
_symmetry.space_group_name_H-M   'P 1'
#
loop_
_entity.id
_entity.type
_entity.pdbx_description
1 polymer ?
#
loop_
_entity_poly.entity_id
_entity_poly.type
_entity_poly.pdbx_seq_one_letter_code
_entity_poly.pdbx_strand_id
1 'polypeptide(L)'
;MNQNREKCQLSICAIMKNEGAYLLEWLEFHKLVGVERFYLYNNNSRDNTVELISPYVDREIVVFHDWPLKRGQQMQAYIHCLENYKTESEWIAFIDLDELLFPTEKDNLQDILAEFIDYPAVGVNWLNFGPSGHEKQPEGLQIENYTRRSKASFTANKHIKSIVRPEKVIAPLNPHEFSYIDGLLAVTENYQQINGFKSETHSVEKLRINHYTTRSKEESRKKMMRGRPTTQKKRAWSHFETRHKIFDRVKDLTIQRFIPQLKKNIETNLINFKATTKMENNALVKILNIKYLEPLLECLWGCQISTPAIGEEVNTYSIEIAGWVLGKNSPVKTLKLINQGKVIRKVTVNRNSPEARKIYPENSLAKSCGFSTIVGLAGLPLKSEIIVEAILPNKTQVVIATIEFQRLTPLTSSYQATLQPLALTCLGRSGTTWLMRLLSEHPNIIVSGGYPYEILAAQYWIHLFKVISEPANPLESTPRLHYFANKLNWIGHHPFYDFSNNYESFSWFGVDYTQQAATFCQESIDKYYQNIAQTQGKTVSLPSEKITYFAEKYHANFPHILQSLSELYSDFREIFLVRDFRDVVCSMLAFNAKRSKDGFGLKRHNKPEDFVHEFGNNSVKPLLERWREYSGEVHLIRYEDLIRFPVETLSSTFEYLELENSLEIINKIMEKVSLDTTQLKRHQTSSNPEASIDRWQEELSPELKAVCNYVFAEALEEFGYAKNSELQATTIPNIQRDIPQKKSELIKELIVPVETGENTEYLATLGRVDKVFIESQLLQITGWVFFLNSMPVTGFKVSVDNTQIDNINIEQIFGLPSPGVKKNHPRIQGAAKARFKLRIPLNQDQIEKSKNCLVVLTPKTNELEGNILIGVLNPNFKVFPGDDIKTSEKIFIQATHTGLKWLGYLIQRIGLQATDSILNIGCGEDNIYYGLVYYLTPRARYEGIDFSEKVIDWAQQEITSRKPNFNFQYYDIYHPIYNTKGTMPMREFTLPYPEASFDVICISNLFTHLSSIDMRHYLHQIQRVLKVGGKCLFACFLINSESQKLIVDGKSSQNLVYEIEDGFCLDPELPEKTIGFQESLLIDWIKESGLTVIGKYDGSWCGRKSFTYQDLLIVEKKTELKSKLSNYQVVLEKYKYKLETLQAELD
;
A
#
# COMPACT_ATOMS: atom_id res chain seq x y z
N MET A 1 2.08 -7.57 -30.02
CA MET A 1 2.69 -6.47 -30.81
C MET A 1 3.98 -7.01 -31.39
N ASN A 2 4.06 -7.14 -32.72
CA ASN A 2 5.27 -7.60 -33.42
C ASN A 2 6.24 -6.42 -33.52
N GLN A 3 7.32 -6.44 -32.72
CA GLN A 3 8.51 -5.66 -33.02
C GLN A 3 9.31 -6.43 -34.08
N ASN A 4 9.64 -5.81 -35.22
CA ASN A 4 10.51 -6.40 -36.25
C ASN A 4 11.94 -6.46 -35.71
N ARG A 5 12.34 -7.61 -35.13
CA ARG A 5 13.75 -7.89 -34.78
C ARG A 5 14.53 -8.38 -36.00
N GLU A 6 15.82 -8.11 -36.03
CA GLU A 6 16.70 -8.65 -37.08
C GLU A 6 16.73 -10.19 -37.05
N LYS A 7 16.65 -10.81 -38.23
CA LYS A 7 16.66 -12.26 -38.39
C LYS A 7 18.06 -12.79 -38.05
N CYS A 8 18.15 -13.70 -37.09
CA CYS A 8 19.37 -14.38 -36.70
C CYS A 8 19.64 -15.61 -37.56
N GLN A 9 20.91 -15.99 -37.69
CA GLN A 9 21.28 -17.23 -38.36
C GLN A 9 21.04 -18.45 -37.46
N LEU A 10 21.35 -18.34 -36.16
CA LEU A 10 21.17 -19.43 -35.20
C LEU A 10 20.69 -18.92 -33.84
N SER A 11 19.60 -19.51 -33.36
CA SER A 11 19.03 -19.27 -32.04
C SER A 11 18.86 -20.55 -31.24
N ILE A 12 18.73 -20.43 -29.91
CA ILE A 12 18.35 -21.56 -29.04
C ILE A 12 17.00 -21.27 -28.37
N CYS A 13 16.11 -22.27 -28.33
CA CYS A 13 14.93 -22.29 -27.49
C CYS A 13 15.12 -23.28 -26.32
N ALA A 14 14.93 -22.79 -25.09
CA ALA A 14 15.06 -23.61 -23.90
C ALA A 14 14.07 -23.23 -22.79
N ILE A 15 13.71 -24.22 -21.97
CA ILE A 15 12.90 -24.03 -20.76
C ILE A 15 13.78 -24.22 -19.52
N MET A 16 13.72 -23.28 -18.58
CA MET A 16 14.63 -23.23 -17.44
C MET A 16 13.90 -23.32 -16.10
N LYS A 17 14.55 -23.98 -15.13
CA LYS A 17 14.06 -24.09 -13.75
C LYS A 17 15.19 -24.34 -12.78
N ASN A 18 15.60 -23.31 -12.05
CA ASN A 18 16.68 -23.36 -11.05
C ASN A 18 18.02 -23.84 -11.64
N GLU A 19 18.53 -23.14 -12.65
CA GLU A 19 19.80 -23.48 -13.32
C GLU A 19 20.83 -22.33 -13.21
N GLY A 20 20.64 -21.38 -12.29
CA GLY A 20 21.43 -20.15 -12.17
C GLY A 20 22.94 -20.41 -12.01
N ALA A 21 23.31 -21.48 -11.31
CA ALA A 21 24.71 -21.88 -11.10
C ALA A 21 25.50 -22.16 -12.41
N TYR A 22 24.81 -22.47 -13.51
CA TYR A 22 25.43 -22.85 -14.79
C TYR A 22 24.99 -21.97 -15.96
N LEU A 23 24.04 -21.06 -15.72
CA LEU A 23 23.39 -20.30 -16.77
C LEU A 23 24.35 -19.35 -17.50
N LEU A 24 25.22 -18.66 -16.76
CA LEU A 24 26.17 -17.72 -17.34
C LEU A 24 27.20 -18.44 -18.22
N GLU A 25 27.72 -19.58 -17.76
CA GLU A 25 28.59 -20.44 -18.56
C GLU A 25 27.86 -20.93 -19.81
N TRP A 26 26.62 -21.39 -19.67
CA TRP A 26 25.83 -21.90 -20.78
C TRP A 26 25.54 -20.82 -21.84
N LEU A 27 25.20 -19.60 -21.45
CA LEU A 27 24.96 -18.49 -22.37
C LEU A 27 26.23 -18.06 -23.10
N GLU A 28 27.32 -17.80 -22.36
CA GLU A 28 28.57 -17.35 -22.97
C GLU A 28 29.22 -18.44 -23.83
N PHE A 29 29.08 -19.71 -23.45
CA PHE A 29 29.55 -20.83 -24.28
C PHE A 29 28.81 -20.88 -25.61
N HIS A 30 27.48 -20.82 -25.60
CA HIS A 30 26.71 -20.90 -26.85
C HIS A 30 26.90 -19.68 -27.73
N LYS A 31 27.06 -18.48 -27.16
CA LYS A 31 27.49 -17.28 -27.91
C LYS A 31 28.85 -17.47 -28.55
N LEU A 32 29.81 -18.03 -27.80
CA LEU A 32 31.16 -18.29 -28.29
C LEU A 32 31.17 -19.23 -29.51
N VAL A 33 30.25 -20.19 -29.57
CA VAL A 33 30.13 -21.13 -30.70
C VAL A 33 29.11 -20.70 -31.77
N GLY A 34 28.69 -19.43 -31.77
CA GLY A 34 27.92 -18.83 -32.87
C GLY A 34 26.40 -18.76 -32.68
N VAL A 35 25.88 -18.87 -31.45
CA VAL A 35 24.47 -18.60 -31.17
C VAL A 35 24.26 -17.11 -30.92
N GLU A 36 23.29 -16.54 -31.62
CA GLU A 36 23.04 -15.09 -31.60
C GLU A 36 21.91 -14.70 -30.66
N ARG A 37 20.88 -15.56 -30.52
CA ARG A 37 19.69 -15.27 -29.72
C ARG A 37 19.19 -16.48 -28.93
N PHE A 38 18.60 -16.19 -27.77
CA PHE A 38 18.07 -17.19 -26.86
C PHE A 38 16.60 -16.90 -26.53
N TYR A 39 15.72 -17.85 -26.79
CA TYR A 39 14.31 -17.82 -26.39
C TYR A 39 14.16 -18.65 -25.11
N LEU A 40 14.15 -17.97 -23.95
CA LEU A 40 14.19 -18.61 -22.64
C LEU A 40 12.84 -18.54 -21.93
N TYR A 41 12.33 -19.71 -21.55
CA TYR A 41 11.03 -19.85 -20.86
C TYR A 41 11.25 -20.22 -19.39
N ASN A 42 10.90 -19.30 -18.49
CA ASN A 42 11.06 -19.48 -17.05
C ASN A 42 9.92 -20.32 -16.44
N ASN A 43 10.24 -21.51 -15.94
CA ASN A 43 9.30 -22.36 -15.23
C ASN A 43 9.43 -22.18 -13.71
N ASN A 44 9.10 -20.98 -13.23
CA ASN A 44 9.15 -20.60 -11.82
C ASN A 44 10.51 -20.91 -11.16
N SER A 45 11.60 -20.41 -11.75
CA SER A 45 12.90 -20.46 -11.08
C SER A 45 12.87 -19.68 -9.77
N ARG A 46 13.60 -20.16 -8.76
CA ARG A 46 13.66 -19.60 -7.40
C ARG A 46 15.09 -19.27 -6.94
N ASP A 47 16.06 -19.46 -7.83
CA ASP A 47 17.45 -19.06 -7.67
C ASP A 47 17.70 -17.74 -8.45
N ASN A 48 18.96 -17.31 -8.51
CA ASN A 48 19.40 -16.10 -9.20
C ASN A 48 19.33 -16.17 -10.75
N THR A 49 18.64 -17.17 -11.33
CA THR A 49 18.50 -17.34 -12.79
C THR A 49 17.99 -16.06 -13.47
N VAL A 50 17.00 -15.37 -12.88
CA VAL A 50 16.39 -14.17 -13.49
C VAL A 50 17.33 -12.96 -13.42
N GLU A 51 18.07 -12.81 -12.33
CA GLU A 51 19.05 -11.73 -12.13
C GLU A 51 20.20 -11.84 -13.14
N LEU A 52 20.71 -13.07 -13.33
CA LEU A 52 21.83 -13.35 -14.24
C LEU A 52 21.53 -13.07 -15.72
N ILE A 53 20.27 -13.13 -16.15
CA ILE A 53 19.89 -12.91 -17.55
C ILE A 53 19.52 -11.46 -17.87
N SER A 54 19.25 -10.61 -16.87
CA SER A 54 18.80 -9.23 -17.11
C SER A 54 19.71 -8.48 -18.10
N PRO A 55 21.05 -8.52 -17.97
CA PRO A 55 21.93 -7.82 -18.91
C PRO A 55 21.84 -8.34 -20.35
N TYR A 56 21.42 -9.58 -20.54
CA TYR A 56 21.23 -10.20 -21.86
C TYR A 56 19.87 -9.87 -22.45
N VAL A 57 18.85 -9.66 -21.60
CA VAL A 57 17.53 -9.17 -22.02
C VAL A 57 17.63 -7.72 -22.48
N ASP A 58 18.34 -6.88 -21.72
CA ASP A 58 18.53 -5.46 -22.04
C ASP A 58 19.26 -5.24 -23.38
N ARG A 59 20.11 -6.20 -23.77
CA ARG A 59 20.83 -6.21 -25.06
C ARG A 59 20.10 -6.97 -26.17
N GLU A 60 18.87 -7.40 -25.93
CA GLU A 60 18.05 -8.21 -26.85
C GLU A 60 18.68 -9.54 -27.32
N ILE A 61 19.69 -10.03 -26.59
CA ILE A 61 20.33 -11.35 -26.82
C ILE A 61 19.40 -12.45 -26.28
N VAL A 62 18.71 -12.19 -25.18
CA VAL A 62 17.73 -13.11 -24.57
C VAL A 62 16.33 -12.52 -24.71
N VAL A 63 15.44 -13.27 -25.35
CA VAL A 63 13.99 -13.04 -25.30
C VAL A 63 13.42 -13.91 -24.19
N PHE A 64 12.98 -13.26 -23.12
CA PHE A 64 12.54 -13.90 -21.89
C PHE A 64 11.02 -14.03 -21.79
N HIS A 65 10.55 -15.21 -21.39
CA HIS A 65 9.14 -15.50 -21.12
C HIS A 65 8.94 -16.05 -19.73
N ASP A 66 8.07 -15.41 -18.93
CA ASP A 66 7.60 -16.04 -17.71
C ASP A 66 6.53 -17.10 -18.05
N TRP A 67 6.79 -18.37 -17.71
CA TRP A 67 6.05 -19.52 -18.21
C TRP A 67 5.54 -20.51 -17.13
N PRO A 68 4.73 -20.07 -16.15
CA PRO A 68 4.33 -20.87 -14.99
C PRO A 68 3.11 -21.81 -15.23
N LEU A 69 3.12 -22.66 -16.27
CA LEU A 69 1.98 -23.54 -16.60
C LEU A 69 1.94 -24.86 -15.78
N LYS A 70 0.80 -25.53 -15.57
CA LYS A 70 0.72 -26.70 -14.65
C LYS A 70 1.03 -28.07 -15.29
N ARG A 71 0.89 -28.28 -16.60
CA ARG A 71 1.15 -29.55 -17.32
C ARG A 71 1.68 -29.28 -18.74
N GLY A 72 2.59 -30.14 -19.25
CA GLY A 72 3.04 -30.10 -20.66
C GLY A 72 3.91 -28.90 -21.05
N GLN A 73 4.47 -28.17 -20.07
CA GLN A 73 5.02 -26.83 -20.28
C GLN A 73 6.13 -26.75 -21.34
N GLN A 74 7.01 -27.76 -21.41
CA GLN A 74 8.13 -27.77 -22.36
C GLN A 74 7.63 -27.81 -23.82
N MET A 75 6.64 -28.64 -24.11
CA MET A 75 6.06 -28.71 -25.45
C MET A 75 5.32 -27.43 -25.80
N GLN A 76 4.61 -26.83 -24.84
CA GLN A 76 3.91 -25.56 -25.04
C GLN A 76 4.88 -24.40 -25.26
N ALA A 77 6.02 -24.39 -24.57
CA ALA A 77 7.09 -23.41 -24.80
C ALA A 77 7.68 -23.56 -26.22
N TYR A 78 7.89 -24.79 -26.69
CA TYR A 78 8.41 -25.04 -28.05
C TYR A 78 7.40 -24.66 -29.13
N ILE A 79 6.11 -24.97 -28.93
CA ILE A 79 5.01 -24.53 -29.81
C ILE A 79 4.96 -23.00 -29.85
N HIS A 80 4.93 -22.34 -28.68
CA HIS A 80 4.92 -20.88 -28.61
C HIS A 80 6.15 -20.27 -29.31
N CYS A 81 7.33 -20.87 -29.15
CA CYS A 81 8.53 -20.41 -29.81
C CYS A 81 8.42 -20.47 -31.33
N LEU A 82 7.90 -21.57 -31.88
CA LEU A 82 7.70 -21.71 -33.32
C LEU A 82 6.60 -20.77 -33.84
N GLU A 83 5.51 -20.60 -33.10
CA GLU A 83 4.40 -19.73 -33.51
C GLU A 83 4.80 -18.25 -33.56
N ASN A 84 5.65 -17.80 -32.62
CA ASN A 84 5.99 -16.39 -32.46
C ASN A 84 7.33 -15.98 -33.07
N TYR A 85 8.29 -16.91 -33.20
CA TYR A 85 9.67 -16.59 -33.58
C TYR A 85 10.17 -17.30 -34.82
N LYS A 86 9.33 -18.07 -35.53
CA LYS A 86 9.77 -18.80 -36.74
C LYS A 86 10.38 -17.93 -37.84
N THR A 87 10.01 -16.65 -37.93
CA THR A 87 10.55 -15.72 -38.94
C THR A 87 11.79 -14.98 -38.47
N GLU A 88 12.14 -15.07 -37.18
CA GLU A 88 13.26 -14.34 -36.58
C GLU A 88 14.57 -15.13 -36.59
N SER A 89 14.57 -16.38 -37.08
CA SER A 89 15.77 -17.24 -37.09
C SER A 89 15.79 -18.18 -38.29
N GLU A 90 16.97 -18.36 -38.90
CA GLU A 90 17.16 -19.38 -39.94
C GLU A 90 17.21 -20.79 -39.35
N TRP A 91 17.88 -20.95 -38.21
CA TRP A 91 17.93 -22.19 -37.43
C TRP A 91 17.55 -21.94 -35.97
N ILE A 92 16.77 -22.85 -35.38
CA ILE A 92 16.47 -22.88 -33.94
C ILE A 92 16.87 -24.24 -33.37
N ALA A 93 17.81 -24.24 -32.43
CA ALA A 93 18.17 -25.41 -31.64
C ALA A 93 17.25 -25.53 -30.42
N PHE A 94 16.65 -26.70 -30.21
CA PHE A 94 15.81 -27.00 -29.06
C PHE A 94 16.56 -27.89 -28.09
N ILE A 95 17.18 -27.31 -27.07
CA ILE A 95 18.05 -28.02 -26.10
C ILE A 95 17.71 -27.66 -24.65
N ASP A 96 18.18 -28.46 -23.71
CA ASP A 96 18.06 -28.24 -22.26
C ASP A 96 19.30 -27.50 -21.68
N LEU A 97 19.18 -26.86 -20.52
CA LEU A 97 20.29 -26.10 -19.90
C LEU A 97 21.42 -27.00 -19.33
N ASP A 98 21.24 -28.32 -19.32
CA ASP A 98 22.29 -29.29 -19.02
C ASP A 98 22.97 -29.86 -20.27
N GLU A 99 22.67 -29.30 -21.45
CA GLU A 99 23.19 -29.71 -22.76
C GLU A 99 24.04 -28.57 -23.35
N LEU A 100 25.29 -28.89 -23.72
CA LEU A 100 26.18 -27.97 -24.43
C LEU A 100 26.38 -28.45 -25.87
N LEU A 101 25.83 -27.71 -26.84
CA LEU A 101 25.91 -27.99 -28.26
C LEU A 101 27.11 -27.26 -28.86
N PHE A 102 27.99 -27.98 -29.57
CA PHE A 102 29.16 -27.36 -30.18
C PHE A 102 29.69 -28.14 -31.40
N PRO A 103 30.43 -27.46 -32.29
CA PRO A 103 31.16 -28.10 -33.37
C PRO A 103 32.41 -28.79 -32.82
N THR A 104 32.76 -29.96 -33.32
CA THR A 104 33.96 -30.71 -32.88
C THR A 104 35.19 -30.43 -33.74
N GLU A 105 35.00 -30.02 -35.01
CA GLU A 105 36.10 -29.73 -35.96
C GLU A 105 36.28 -28.22 -36.22
N LYS A 106 35.18 -27.46 -36.32
CA LYS A 106 35.18 -25.98 -36.54
C LYS A 106 34.98 -25.23 -35.21
N ASP A 107 35.07 -23.90 -35.22
CA ASP A 107 34.84 -23.07 -34.02
C ASP A 107 33.41 -22.51 -33.92
N ASN A 108 32.68 -22.44 -35.05
CA ASN A 108 31.33 -21.88 -35.13
C ASN A 108 30.32 -22.93 -35.66
N LEU A 109 29.17 -23.05 -34.99
CA LEU A 109 28.07 -23.94 -35.39
C LEU A 109 27.50 -23.56 -36.77
N GLN A 110 27.42 -22.27 -37.08
CA GLN A 110 26.82 -21.77 -38.32
C GLN A 110 27.57 -22.28 -39.57
N ASP A 111 28.90 -22.42 -39.48
CA ASP A 111 29.75 -22.93 -40.57
C ASP A 111 29.46 -24.40 -40.92
N ILE A 112 28.96 -25.17 -39.95
CA ILE A 112 28.55 -26.56 -40.18
C ILE A 112 27.10 -26.59 -40.68
N LEU A 113 26.22 -25.80 -40.07
CA LEU A 113 24.80 -25.74 -40.45
C LEU A 113 24.57 -25.28 -41.89
N ALA A 114 25.47 -24.48 -42.46
CA ALA A 114 25.44 -24.11 -43.87
C ALA A 114 25.46 -25.32 -44.82
N GLU A 115 26.12 -26.43 -44.44
CA GLU A 115 26.17 -27.68 -45.22
C GLU A 115 24.82 -28.43 -45.26
N PHE A 116 23.86 -28.02 -44.41
CA PHE A 116 22.58 -28.68 -44.22
C PHE A 116 21.38 -27.82 -44.64
N ILE A 117 21.60 -26.73 -45.37
CA ILE A 117 20.54 -25.78 -45.73
C ILE A 117 19.37 -26.44 -46.47
N ASP A 118 19.62 -27.50 -47.25
CA ASP A 118 18.57 -28.19 -48.00
C ASP A 118 17.67 -29.07 -47.11
N TYR A 119 18.10 -29.41 -45.90
CA TYR A 119 17.37 -30.27 -44.97
C TYR A 119 16.46 -29.46 -44.03
N PRO A 120 15.37 -30.06 -43.52
CA PRO A 120 14.47 -29.36 -42.59
C PRO A 120 15.03 -29.28 -41.16
N ALA A 121 15.94 -30.18 -40.78
CA ALA A 121 16.57 -30.23 -39.47
C ALA A 121 17.82 -31.09 -39.47
N VAL A 122 18.71 -30.82 -38.52
CA VAL A 122 19.87 -31.65 -38.17
C VAL A 122 19.66 -32.21 -36.76
N GLY A 123 19.70 -33.54 -36.64
CA GLY A 123 19.67 -34.24 -35.35
C GLY A 123 21.09 -34.43 -34.81
N VAL A 124 21.35 -33.89 -33.63
CA VAL A 124 22.68 -33.95 -32.98
C VAL A 124 22.65 -34.91 -31.82
N ASN A 125 23.58 -35.87 -31.81
CA ASN A 125 23.64 -36.90 -30.79
C ASN A 125 24.22 -36.41 -29.46
N TRP A 126 23.74 -37.02 -28.37
CA TRP A 126 24.31 -36.84 -27.04
C TRP A 126 25.62 -37.59 -26.84
N LEU A 127 26.45 -37.04 -25.96
CA LEU A 127 27.41 -37.77 -25.14
C LEU A 127 27.10 -37.52 -23.67
N ASN A 128 26.78 -38.58 -22.92
CA ASN A 128 26.36 -38.46 -21.53
C ASN A 128 27.54 -38.38 -20.56
N PHE A 129 27.62 -37.30 -19.77
CA PHE A 129 28.65 -37.02 -18.78
C PHE A 129 28.23 -37.36 -17.34
N GLY A 130 29.19 -37.88 -16.58
CA GLY A 130 29.06 -38.33 -15.21
C GLY A 130 29.58 -37.33 -14.17
N PRO A 131 29.51 -37.67 -12.88
CA PRO A 131 29.98 -36.81 -11.79
C PRO A 131 31.50 -36.57 -11.80
N SER A 132 32.27 -37.33 -12.58
CA SER A 132 33.74 -37.23 -12.64
C SER A 132 34.40 -37.33 -11.25
N GLY A 133 33.81 -38.17 -10.38
CA GLY A 133 34.24 -38.33 -8.99
C GLY A 133 33.73 -37.27 -7.98
N HIS A 134 33.03 -36.22 -8.40
CA HIS A 134 32.61 -35.13 -7.49
C HIS A 134 31.37 -35.48 -6.65
N GLU A 135 31.51 -35.40 -5.32
CA GLU A 135 30.37 -35.53 -4.38
C GLU A 135 29.53 -34.26 -4.29
N LYS A 136 30.19 -33.09 -4.24
CA LYS A 136 29.57 -31.75 -4.22
C LYS A 136 29.96 -30.98 -5.48
N GLN A 137 29.25 -29.89 -5.76
CA GLN A 137 29.59 -28.98 -6.86
C GLN A 137 31.03 -28.45 -6.67
N PRO A 138 31.94 -28.68 -7.63
CA PRO A 138 33.30 -28.13 -7.59
C PRO A 138 33.32 -26.66 -8.02
N GLU A 139 34.36 -25.93 -7.62
CA GLU A 139 34.65 -24.58 -8.11
C GLU A 139 35.14 -24.61 -9.56
N GLY A 140 34.85 -23.56 -10.34
CA GLY A 140 35.21 -23.47 -11.76
C GLY A 140 34.09 -23.88 -12.73
N LEU A 141 34.43 -24.00 -14.01
CA LEU A 141 33.44 -24.23 -15.08
C LEU A 141 32.94 -25.69 -15.08
N GLN A 142 31.70 -25.91 -15.52
CA GLN A 142 31.12 -27.22 -15.75
C GLN A 142 31.99 -28.03 -16.72
N ILE A 143 32.43 -27.42 -17.82
CA ILE A 143 33.28 -28.08 -18.83
C ILE A 143 34.71 -28.35 -18.34
N GLU A 144 35.15 -27.65 -17.30
CA GLU A 144 36.45 -27.85 -16.66
C GLU A 144 36.42 -29.03 -15.69
N ASN A 145 35.32 -29.17 -14.96
CA ASN A 145 35.19 -30.12 -13.85
C ASN A 145 34.63 -31.48 -14.26
N TYR A 146 33.58 -31.51 -15.08
CA TYR A 146 32.89 -32.76 -15.44
C TYR A 146 33.49 -33.37 -16.71
N THR A 147 34.67 -33.97 -16.59
CA THR A 147 35.50 -34.43 -17.73
C THR A 147 35.31 -35.90 -18.12
N ARG A 148 34.44 -36.64 -17.43
CA ARG A 148 34.26 -38.08 -17.67
C ARG A 148 32.86 -38.39 -18.17
N ARG A 149 32.79 -39.24 -19.20
CA ARG A 149 31.59 -39.61 -19.93
C ARG A 149 31.40 -41.13 -20.08
N SER A 150 30.23 -41.51 -20.56
CA SER A 150 29.92 -42.87 -21.00
C SER A 150 30.74 -43.29 -22.22
N LYS A 151 30.85 -44.60 -22.51
CA LYS A 151 31.42 -45.07 -23.78
C LYS A 151 30.51 -44.65 -24.94
N ALA A 152 31.08 -44.33 -26.12
CA ALA A 152 30.30 -43.92 -27.30
C ALA A 152 29.19 -44.95 -27.65
N SER A 153 29.51 -46.25 -27.54
CA SER A 153 28.57 -47.36 -27.75
C SER A 153 27.38 -47.44 -26.77
N PHE A 154 27.32 -46.58 -25.75
CA PHE A 154 26.21 -46.57 -24.82
C PHE A 154 24.91 -46.13 -25.52
N THR A 155 23.89 -46.98 -25.49
CA THR A 155 22.67 -46.83 -26.31
C THR A 155 21.94 -45.50 -26.10
N ALA A 156 22.04 -44.86 -24.93
CA ALA A 156 21.40 -43.57 -24.72
C ALA A 156 22.03 -42.43 -25.52
N ASN A 157 23.29 -42.56 -25.94
CA ASN A 157 23.97 -41.57 -26.78
C ASN A 157 23.35 -41.48 -28.19
N LYS A 158 22.61 -42.52 -28.64
CA LYS A 158 21.83 -42.47 -29.88
C LYS A 158 20.65 -41.50 -29.86
N HIS A 159 20.25 -40.98 -28.69
CA HIS A 159 19.24 -39.92 -28.65
C HIS A 159 19.79 -38.65 -29.27
N ILE A 160 18.88 -37.88 -29.85
CA ILE A 160 19.20 -36.61 -30.50
C ILE A 160 18.52 -35.43 -29.80
N LYS A 161 19.03 -34.23 -30.08
CA LYS A 161 18.26 -33.00 -30.08
C LYS A 161 18.29 -32.40 -31.49
N SER A 162 17.28 -31.62 -31.81
CA SER A 162 17.08 -31.12 -33.16
C SER A 162 17.42 -29.64 -33.25
N ILE A 163 18.21 -29.31 -34.28
CA ILE A 163 18.38 -27.96 -34.80
C ILE A 163 17.51 -27.88 -36.04
N VAL A 164 16.44 -27.10 -36.01
CA VAL A 164 15.41 -27.10 -37.05
C VAL A 164 15.42 -25.79 -37.83
N ARG A 165 15.07 -25.86 -39.12
CA ARG A 165 14.65 -24.68 -39.88
C ARG A 165 13.18 -24.44 -39.56
N PRO A 166 12.84 -23.40 -38.78
CA PRO A 166 11.49 -23.27 -38.21
C PRO A 166 10.40 -23.11 -39.28
N GLU A 167 10.72 -22.56 -40.45
CA GLU A 167 9.78 -22.44 -41.58
C GLU A 167 9.39 -23.80 -42.21
N LYS A 168 10.24 -24.83 -42.05
CA LYS A 168 9.98 -26.19 -42.54
C LYS A 168 9.30 -27.09 -41.50
N VAL A 169 9.01 -26.58 -40.30
CA VAL A 169 8.41 -27.34 -39.19
C VAL A 169 6.90 -27.12 -39.14
N ILE A 170 6.15 -28.22 -39.05
CA ILE A 170 4.69 -28.20 -38.80
C ILE A 170 4.43 -28.11 -37.29
N ALA A 171 5.05 -28.99 -36.50
CA ALA A 171 4.84 -29.06 -35.05
C ALA A 171 5.96 -29.88 -34.37
N PRO A 172 6.25 -29.60 -33.08
CA PRO A 172 7.07 -30.49 -32.27
C PRO A 172 6.23 -31.71 -31.82
N LEU A 173 6.74 -32.93 -32.04
CA LEU A 173 6.08 -34.16 -31.61
C LEU A 173 6.47 -34.54 -30.17
N ASN A 174 7.73 -34.33 -29.83
CA ASN A 174 8.28 -34.47 -28.48
C ASN A 174 9.53 -33.56 -28.33
N PRO A 175 10.18 -33.47 -27.15
CA PRO A 175 11.34 -32.58 -26.97
C PRO A 175 12.59 -32.90 -27.83
N HIS A 176 12.55 -33.95 -28.64
CA HIS A 176 13.64 -34.40 -29.50
C HIS A 176 13.24 -34.46 -30.99
N GLU A 177 11.95 -34.49 -31.31
CA GLU A 177 11.44 -34.86 -32.64
C GLU A 177 10.35 -33.89 -33.11
N PHE A 178 10.38 -33.56 -34.40
CA PHE A 178 9.49 -32.60 -35.04
C PHE A 178 8.93 -33.21 -36.32
N SER A 179 7.72 -32.80 -36.70
CA SER A 179 7.14 -33.10 -38.01
C SER A 179 7.41 -31.96 -38.98
N TYR A 180 7.76 -32.29 -40.23
CA TYR A 180 8.17 -31.32 -41.25
C TYR A 180 7.22 -31.31 -42.44
N ILE A 181 7.25 -30.22 -43.21
CA ILE A 181 6.48 -30.10 -44.45
C ILE A 181 6.90 -31.16 -45.48
N ASP A 182 5.97 -31.54 -46.36
CA ASP A 182 6.18 -32.46 -47.49
C ASP A 182 6.76 -33.84 -47.14
N GLY A 183 6.61 -34.27 -45.88
CA GLY A 183 7.15 -35.55 -45.41
C GLY A 183 8.68 -35.60 -45.35
N LEU A 184 9.35 -34.44 -45.38
CA LEU A 184 10.80 -34.35 -45.22
C LEU A 184 11.23 -34.91 -43.86
N LEU A 185 12.46 -35.42 -43.78
CA LEU A 185 13.04 -35.98 -42.55
C LEU A 185 14.28 -35.21 -42.13
N ALA A 186 14.51 -35.15 -40.81
CA ALA A 186 15.77 -34.68 -40.26
C ALA A 186 16.92 -35.61 -40.66
N VAL A 187 18.14 -35.08 -40.70
CA VAL A 187 19.34 -35.89 -40.95
C VAL A 187 20.34 -35.81 -39.82
N THR A 188 21.17 -36.85 -39.67
CA THR A 188 22.37 -36.80 -38.84
C THR A 188 23.45 -35.95 -39.52
N GLU A 189 24.55 -35.69 -38.81
CA GLU A 189 25.76 -35.06 -39.39
C GLU A 189 26.36 -35.82 -40.58
N ASN A 190 26.01 -37.11 -40.77
CA ASN A 190 26.43 -37.96 -41.88
C ASN A 190 25.33 -38.14 -42.94
N TYR A 191 24.36 -37.22 -42.99
CA TYR A 191 23.23 -37.23 -43.94
C TYR A 191 22.29 -38.45 -43.86
N GLN A 192 22.39 -39.25 -42.80
CA GLN A 192 21.47 -40.36 -42.56
C GLN A 192 20.12 -39.81 -42.08
N GLN A 193 19.03 -40.23 -42.72
CA GLN A 193 17.68 -39.83 -42.32
C GLN A 193 17.35 -40.35 -40.91
N ILE A 194 16.68 -39.50 -40.13
CA ILE A 194 16.26 -39.79 -38.78
C ILE A 194 14.73 -39.85 -38.76
N ASN A 195 14.21 -40.99 -38.31
CA ASN A 195 12.78 -41.19 -38.05
C ASN A 195 12.62 -41.52 -36.57
N GLY A 196 12.12 -40.56 -35.78
CA GLY A 196 12.05 -40.68 -34.31
C GLY A 196 13.07 -39.83 -33.54
N PHE A 197 13.14 -40.07 -32.23
CA PHE A 197 14.03 -39.37 -31.29
C PHE A 197 15.43 -40.00 -31.14
N LYS A 198 15.78 -40.97 -31.98
CA LYS A 198 17.08 -41.67 -31.97
C LYS A 198 17.62 -41.82 -33.39
N SER A 199 18.92 -41.65 -33.54
CA SER A 199 19.64 -42.03 -34.76
C SER A 199 19.93 -43.53 -34.78
N GLU A 200 20.04 -44.10 -35.98
CA GLU A 200 20.43 -45.50 -36.17
C GLU A 200 21.87 -45.74 -35.72
N THR A 201 22.78 -44.85 -36.12
CA THR A 201 24.19 -44.83 -35.71
C THR A 201 24.48 -43.63 -34.82
N HIS A 202 25.40 -43.78 -33.87
CA HIS A 202 25.87 -42.68 -33.01
C HIS A 202 27.09 -42.04 -33.67
N SER A 203 27.02 -40.74 -33.93
CA SER A 203 28.13 -39.96 -34.50
C SER A 203 28.18 -38.59 -33.83
N VAL A 204 29.39 -38.14 -33.50
CA VAL A 204 29.67 -36.85 -32.82
C VAL A 204 31.00 -36.27 -33.31
N GLU A 205 31.26 -36.41 -34.61
CA GLU A 205 32.50 -36.05 -35.30
C GLU A 205 32.48 -34.61 -35.84
N LYS A 206 31.32 -34.07 -36.25
CA LYS A 206 31.12 -32.66 -36.66
C LYS A 206 30.32 -31.86 -35.63
N LEU A 207 29.21 -32.41 -35.13
CA LEU A 207 28.26 -31.80 -34.20
C LEU A 207 28.07 -32.70 -32.98
N ARG A 208 28.15 -32.11 -31.79
CA ARG A 208 28.07 -32.86 -30.53
C ARG A 208 27.27 -32.10 -29.48
N ILE A 209 26.50 -32.84 -28.68
CA ILE A 209 25.94 -32.35 -27.42
C ILE A 209 26.58 -33.07 -26.25
N ASN A 210 27.29 -32.33 -25.40
CA ASN A 210 27.69 -32.85 -24.09
C ASN A 210 26.52 -32.72 -23.12
N HIS A 211 26.00 -33.85 -22.63
CA HIS A 211 24.86 -33.89 -21.71
C HIS A 211 25.29 -34.12 -20.27
N TYR A 212 25.28 -33.08 -19.46
CA TYR A 212 25.68 -33.09 -18.05
C TYR A 212 24.49 -33.41 -17.13
N THR A 213 23.74 -34.46 -17.46
CA THR A 213 22.47 -34.74 -16.77
C THR A 213 22.61 -35.08 -15.29
N THR A 214 23.80 -35.54 -14.86
CA THR A 214 24.09 -35.98 -13.49
C THR A 214 24.80 -34.93 -12.64
N ARG A 215 25.79 -34.20 -13.19
CA ARG A 215 26.69 -33.30 -12.42
C ARG A 215 27.19 -34.00 -11.14
N SER A 216 27.47 -33.26 -10.06
CA SER A 216 27.91 -33.88 -8.80
C SER A 216 26.83 -34.79 -8.18
N LYS A 217 27.23 -35.69 -7.27
CA LYS A 217 26.26 -36.58 -6.62
C LYS A 217 25.22 -35.82 -5.79
N GLU A 218 25.59 -34.71 -5.15
CA GLU A 218 24.65 -33.83 -4.45
C GLU A 218 23.60 -33.24 -5.40
N GLU A 219 24.01 -32.75 -6.56
CA GLU A 219 23.10 -32.17 -7.55
C GLU A 219 22.17 -33.23 -8.16
N SER A 220 22.67 -34.44 -8.40
CA SER A 220 21.84 -35.59 -8.78
C SER A 220 20.74 -35.88 -7.74
N ARG A 221 21.04 -35.78 -6.44
CA ARG A 221 20.05 -35.94 -5.36
C ARG A 221 19.01 -34.82 -5.38
N LYS A 222 19.44 -33.57 -5.56
CA LYS A 222 18.55 -32.39 -5.69
C LYS A 222 17.62 -32.55 -6.91
N LYS A 223 18.16 -32.99 -8.05
CA LYS A 223 17.42 -33.24 -9.30
C LYS A 223 16.43 -34.41 -9.19
N MET A 224 16.76 -35.44 -8.41
CA MET A 224 15.84 -36.55 -8.08
C MET A 224 14.58 -36.04 -7.36
N MET A 225 14.75 -35.14 -6.39
CA MET A 225 13.65 -34.56 -5.61
C MET A 225 12.75 -33.62 -6.44
N ARG A 226 13.30 -32.99 -7.49
CA ARG A 226 12.62 -32.05 -8.40
C ARG A 226 11.56 -32.71 -9.32
N GLY A 227 11.70 -33.99 -9.66
CA GLY A 227 10.79 -34.72 -10.59
C GLY A 227 11.03 -34.44 -12.09
N ARG A 228 10.33 -35.14 -12.99
CA ARG A 228 10.46 -34.94 -14.46
C ARG A 228 9.62 -33.75 -14.96
N PRO A 229 10.14 -32.88 -15.86
CA PRO A 229 9.36 -31.81 -16.49
C PRO A 229 8.14 -32.32 -17.29
N THR A 230 8.27 -33.50 -17.92
CA THR A 230 7.25 -34.08 -18.79
C THR A 230 6.18 -34.90 -18.05
N THR A 231 6.51 -35.53 -16.91
CA THR A 231 5.60 -36.48 -16.24
C THR A 231 5.45 -36.31 -14.73
N GLN A 232 6.16 -35.36 -14.10
CA GLN A 232 6.21 -35.08 -12.65
C GLN A 232 6.52 -36.27 -11.72
N LYS A 233 6.78 -37.47 -12.25
CA LYS A 233 7.21 -38.65 -11.47
C LYS A 233 8.62 -38.43 -10.92
N LYS A 234 8.80 -38.69 -9.62
CA LYS A 234 10.13 -38.75 -8.98
C LYS A 234 10.92 -39.94 -9.52
N ARG A 235 12.21 -39.76 -9.78
CA ARG A 235 13.11 -40.85 -10.22
C ARG A 235 13.61 -41.60 -8.99
N ALA A 236 13.75 -42.93 -9.06
CA ALA A 236 14.38 -43.68 -7.98
C ALA A 236 15.89 -43.40 -7.92
N TRP A 237 16.51 -43.46 -6.74
CA TRP A 237 17.95 -43.23 -6.59
C TRP A 237 18.80 -44.20 -7.42
N SER A 238 18.34 -45.45 -7.55
CA SER A 238 18.96 -46.48 -8.40
C SER A 238 19.16 -46.02 -9.85
N HIS A 239 18.28 -45.15 -10.38
CA HIS A 239 18.41 -44.56 -11.71
C HIS A 239 19.66 -43.69 -11.86
N PHE A 240 20.02 -42.94 -10.82
CA PHE A 240 21.21 -42.07 -10.84
C PHE A 240 22.48 -42.86 -10.50
N GLU A 241 22.41 -43.81 -9.58
CA GLU A 241 23.57 -44.63 -9.20
C GLU A 241 24.12 -45.45 -10.38
N THR A 242 23.23 -46.07 -11.17
CA THR A 242 23.62 -46.79 -12.40
C THR A 242 24.26 -45.84 -13.41
N ARG A 243 23.71 -44.62 -13.56
CA ARG A 243 24.24 -43.61 -14.49
C ARG A 243 25.59 -43.05 -14.05
N HIS A 244 25.80 -42.81 -12.75
CA HIS A 244 27.12 -42.42 -12.23
C HIS A 244 28.18 -43.46 -12.58
N LYS A 245 27.86 -44.75 -12.45
CA LYS A 245 28.78 -45.84 -12.82
C LYS A 245 29.00 -45.94 -14.32
N ILE A 246 28.01 -45.65 -15.16
CA ILE A 246 28.13 -45.78 -16.63
C ILE A 246 28.75 -44.54 -17.26
N PHE A 247 28.44 -43.35 -16.75
CA PHE A 247 28.81 -42.06 -17.35
C PHE A 247 30.19 -41.59 -16.92
N ASP A 248 30.91 -42.35 -16.10
CA ASP A 248 32.21 -41.94 -15.55
C ASP A 248 33.35 -42.86 -16.05
N ARG A 249 33.29 -43.25 -17.34
CA ARG A 249 34.11 -44.34 -17.91
C ARG A 249 35.28 -43.88 -18.75
N VAL A 250 35.10 -42.80 -19.50
CA VAL A 250 36.12 -42.31 -20.44
C VAL A 250 36.34 -40.83 -20.16
N LYS A 251 37.60 -40.44 -19.98
CA LYS A 251 37.98 -39.03 -19.88
C LYS A 251 37.90 -38.40 -21.27
N ASP A 252 37.22 -37.27 -21.38
CA ASP A 252 36.96 -36.56 -22.62
C ASP A 252 37.13 -35.07 -22.36
N LEU A 253 38.11 -34.47 -23.03
CA LEU A 253 38.50 -33.07 -22.86
C LEU A 253 38.20 -32.23 -24.11
N THR A 254 37.48 -32.78 -25.10
CA THR A 254 37.29 -32.13 -26.40
C THR A 254 36.69 -30.72 -26.28
N ILE A 255 35.74 -30.53 -25.36
CA ILE A 255 35.08 -29.22 -25.14
C ILE A 255 35.99 -28.19 -24.43
N GLN A 256 37.09 -28.62 -23.81
CA GLN A 256 37.93 -27.74 -23.00
C GLN A 256 38.73 -26.72 -23.82
N ARG A 257 38.82 -26.90 -25.14
CA ARG A 257 39.42 -25.90 -26.04
C ARG A 257 38.77 -24.52 -25.95
N PHE A 258 37.51 -24.45 -25.51
CA PHE A 258 36.78 -23.19 -25.32
C PHE A 258 37.04 -22.51 -23.96
N ILE A 259 37.63 -23.21 -22.98
CA ILE A 259 37.83 -22.69 -21.62
C ILE A 259 38.56 -21.33 -21.61
N PRO A 260 39.67 -21.12 -22.34
CA PRO A 260 40.41 -19.85 -22.25
C PRO A 260 39.54 -18.65 -22.64
N GLN A 261 38.87 -18.73 -23.79
CA GLN A 261 38.01 -17.65 -24.28
C GLN A 261 36.72 -17.53 -23.47
N LEU A 262 36.15 -18.66 -23.02
CA LEU A 262 34.95 -18.67 -22.19
C LEU A 262 35.20 -18.02 -20.82
N LYS A 263 36.31 -18.33 -20.15
CA LYS A 263 36.70 -17.66 -18.90
C LYS A 263 36.89 -16.16 -19.13
N LYS A 264 37.54 -15.76 -20.23
CA LYS A 264 37.69 -14.34 -20.59
C LYS A 264 36.35 -13.64 -20.82
N ASN A 265 35.40 -14.27 -21.52
CA ASN A 265 34.06 -13.73 -21.77
C ASN A 265 33.26 -13.61 -20.47
N ILE A 266 33.29 -14.64 -19.62
CA ILE A 266 32.63 -14.63 -18.32
C ILE A 266 33.25 -13.57 -17.41
N GLU A 267 34.58 -13.48 -17.35
CA GLU A 267 35.30 -12.50 -16.54
C GLU A 267 35.04 -11.07 -17.03
N THR A 268 35.06 -10.83 -18.34
CA THR A 268 34.76 -9.49 -18.91
C THR A 268 33.31 -9.09 -18.64
N ASN A 269 32.36 -10.03 -18.75
CA ASN A 269 30.97 -9.74 -18.38
C ASN A 269 30.81 -9.57 -16.86
N LEU A 270 31.50 -10.35 -16.03
CA LEU A 270 31.51 -10.18 -14.57
C LEU A 270 32.21 -8.89 -14.15
N ILE A 271 33.23 -8.42 -14.86
CA ILE A 271 33.92 -7.15 -14.64
C ILE A 271 33.02 -6.00 -15.09
N ASN A 272 32.36 -6.09 -16.23
CA ASN A 272 31.40 -5.07 -16.68
C ASN A 272 30.18 -5.01 -15.75
N PHE A 273 29.71 -6.17 -15.28
CA PHE A 273 28.68 -6.32 -14.26
C PHE A 273 29.16 -5.71 -12.93
N LYS A 274 30.40 -6.01 -12.51
CA LYS A 274 31.07 -5.46 -11.31
C LYS A 274 31.47 -4.00 -11.41
N ALA A 275 31.71 -3.46 -12.60
CA ALA A 275 32.06 -2.05 -12.85
C ALA A 275 30.80 -1.17 -12.90
N THR A 276 29.64 -1.76 -13.22
CA THR A 276 28.34 -1.14 -12.95
C THR A 276 27.90 -1.29 -11.49
N THR A 277 28.55 -2.15 -10.68
CA THR A 277 28.33 -2.30 -9.22
C THR A 277 29.48 -1.82 -8.33
N LYS A 278 30.57 -1.27 -8.89
CA LYS A 278 31.70 -0.66 -8.17
C LYS A 278 31.80 0.82 -8.52
N MET A 279 30.93 1.63 -7.95
CA MET A 279 31.44 2.85 -7.30
C MET A 279 32.17 2.43 -6.02
N GLU A 280 33.24 3.15 -5.70
CA GLU A 280 34.21 2.81 -4.66
C GLU A 280 33.58 2.61 -3.27
N ASN A 281 34.09 1.61 -2.56
CA ASN A 281 33.69 1.19 -1.22
C ASN A 281 34.18 2.19 -0.14
N ASN A 282 33.94 3.49 -0.33
CA ASN A 282 34.18 4.50 0.69
C ASN A 282 33.00 4.51 1.65
N ALA A 283 33.28 4.43 2.96
CA ALA A 283 32.25 4.61 3.97
C ALA A 283 31.63 6.01 3.81
N LEU A 284 30.30 6.06 3.65
CA LEU A 284 29.53 7.30 3.55
C LEU A 284 28.95 7.69 4.90
N VAL A 285 28.74 6.72 5.78
CA VAL A 285 28.13 6.92 7.10
C VAL A 285 28.90 6.09 8.12
N LYS A 286 29.15 6.69 9.29
CA LYS A 286 29.71 6.04 10.45
C LYS A 286 28.74 6.12 11.61
N ILE A 287 28.48 4.99 12.25
CA ILE A 287 27.63 4.92 13.43
C ILE A 287 28.51 5.20 14.64
N LEU A 288 28.27 6.34 15.29
CA LEU A 288 29.11 6.83 16.37
C LEU A 288 28.76 6.15 17.69
N ASN A 289 27.47 6.03 17.98
CA ASN A 289 27.00 5.52 19.25
C ASN A 289 25.55 5.05 19.18
N ILE A 290 25.18 4.15 20.10
CA ILE A 290 23.79 3.74 20.33
C ILE A 290 23.56 3.80 21.83
N LYS A 291 22.78 4.77 22.28
CA LYS A 291 22.45 4.96 23.69
C LYS A 291 21.04 4.46 23.96
N TYR A 292 20.89 3.59 24.94
CA TYR A 292 19.58 3.21 25.46
C TYR A 292 19.20 4.15 26.60
N LEU A 293 17.93 4.57 26.65
CA LEU A 293 17.44 5.50 27.68
C LEU A 293 16.54 4.74 28.67
N GLU A 294 16.77 4.94 29.98
CA GLU A 294 16.03 4.28 31.08
C GLU A 294 15.05 5.22 31.82
N PRO A 295 13.97 4.67 32.45
CA PRO A 295 13.67 3.24 32.55
C PRO A 295 12.58 2.78 31.59
N LEU A 296 12.97 1.80 30.78
CA LEU A 296 12.07 0.86 30.09
C LEU A 296 11.15 0.09 31.06
N LEU A 297 11.39 0.08 32.37
CA LEU A 297 10.81 -0.89 33.30
C LEU A 297 9.32 -0.70 33.64
N GLU A 298 8.68 0.45 33.48
CA GLU A 298 7.23 0.52 33.76
C GLU A 298 6.40 0.00 32.57
N CYS A 299 6.87 0.24 31.36
CA CYS A 299 6.11 0.02 30.14
C CYS A 299 6.64 -1.12 29.26
N LEU A 300 7.93 -1.45 29.35
CA LEU A 300 8.65 -2.36 28.44
C LEU A 300 9.44 -3.43 29.23
N TRP A 301 9.39 -4.68 28.77
CA TRP A 301 10.23 -5.76 29.31
C TRP A 301 11.69 -5.55 28.89
N GLY A 302 11.90 -5.06 27.67
CA GLY A 302 13.21 -4.69 27.16
C GLY A 302 13.14 -4.29 25.70
N CYS A 303 14.26 -3.80 25.19
CA CYS A 303 14.46 -3.52 23.79
C CYS A 303 15.91 -3.78 23.40
N GLN A 304 16.15 -3.91 22.10
CA GLN A 304 17.48 -3.95 21.53
C GLN A 304 17.43 -3.43 20.10
N ILE A 305 18.43 -2.63 19.73
CA ILE A 305 18.81 -2.35 18.35
C ILE A 305 19.84 -3.42 17.97
N SER A 306 19.47 -4.29 17.04
CA SER A 306 20.33 -5.36 16.52
C SER A 306 21.23 -4.87 15.39
N THR A 307 20.78 -3.84 14.65
CA THR A 307 21.56 -3.12 13.64
C THR A 307 21.03 -1.68 13.56
N PRO A 308 21.87 -0.66 13.34
CA PRO A 308 23.31 -0.77 13.10
C PRO A 308 24.10 -1.11 14.37
N ALA A 309 25.39 -1.40 14.22
CA ALA A 309 26.34 -1.58 15.32
C ALA A 309 27.17 -0.30 15.56
N ILE A 310 27.64 -0.11 16.79
CA ILE A 310 28.55 1.00 17.13
C ILE A 310 29.87 0.81 16.37
N GLY A 311 30.32 1.87 15.70
CA GLY A 311 31.52 1.87 14.86
C GLY A 311 31.29 1.28 13.46
N GLU A 312 30.07 0.85 13.12
CA GLU A 312 29.74 0.38 11.78
C GLU A 312 29.94 1.49 10.75
N GLU A 313 30.62 1.13 9.66
CA GLU A 313 30.84 1.99 8.50
C GLU A 313 29.96 1.49 7.36
N VAL A 314 29.02 2.32 6.94
CA VAL A 314 28.05 2.02 5.90
C VAL A 314 28.42 2.79 4.64
N ASN A 315 28.48 2.09 3.53
CA ASN A 315 28.88 2.61 2.23
C ASN A 315 27.70 3.16 1.40
N THR A 316 26.55 3.44 2.03
CA THR A 316 25.36 4.01 1.38
C THR A 316 24.82 5.21 2.16
N TYR A 317 24.04 6.07 1.51
CA TYR A 317 23.29 7.15 2.17
C TYR A 317 22.07 6.64 2.96
N SER A 318 21.97 5.35 3.23
CA SER A 318 20.87 4.71 3.94
C SER A 318 21.39 3.73 4.98
N ILE A 319 20.70 3.58 6.10
CA ILE A 319 21.08 2.61 7.14
C ILE A 319 19.92 1.67 7.46
N GLU A 320 20.22 0.40 7.72
CA GLU A 320 19.25 -0.51 8.33
C GLU A 320 19.13 -0.21 9.81
N ILE A 321 17.90 -0.07 10.28
CA ILE A 321 17.58 -0.07 11.70
C ILE A 321 16.66 -1.26 11.96
N ALA A 322 17.18 -2.27 12.64
CA ALA A 322 16.44 -3.45 13.05
C ALA A 322 16.68 -3.76 14.51
N GLY A 323 15.72 -4.45 15.10
CA GLY A 323 15.77 -4.78 16.51
C GLY A 323 14.48 -5.37 17.00
N TRP A 324 14.32 -5.33 18.32
CA TRP A 324 13.09 -5.74 18.97
C TRP A 324 12.77 -4.83 20.15
N VAL A 325 11.47 -4.67 20.41
CA VAL A 325 10.97 -3.91 21.56
C VAL A 325 9.76 -4.64 22.12
N LEU A 326 9.83 -5.01 23.40
CA LEU A 326 8.85 -5.85 24.05
C LEU A 326 8.11 -5.06 25.14
N GLY A 327 6.81 -4.83 24.96
CA GLY A 327 5.98 -4.14 25.97
C GLY A 327 5.58 -5.05 27.14
N LYS A 328 5.46 -4.47 28.34
CA LYS A 328 5.05 -5.18 29.57
C LYS A 328 3.58 -5.55 29.57
N ASN A 329 2.73 -4.55 29.40
CA ASN A 329 1.27 -4.68 29.53
C ASN A 329 0.57 -4.83 28.18
N SER A 330 1.23 -4.44 27.09
CA SER A 330 0.66 -4.44 25.73
C SER A 330 1.76 -4.49 24.67
N PRO A 331 1.51 -5.08 23.49
CA PRO A 331 2.49 -5.07 22.41
C PRO A 331 2.72 -3.65 21.88
N VAL A 332 3.99 -3.28 21.70
CA VAL A 332 4.34 -2.09 20.91
C VAL A 332 3.91 -2.35 19.48
N LYS A 333 3.14 -1.43 18.87
CA LYS A 333 2.64 -1.60 17.50
C LYS A 333 3.45 -0.82 16.48
N THR A 334 3.97 0.34 16.89
CA THR A 334 4.64 1.26 15.98
C THR A 334 5.85 1.88 16.66
N LEU A 335 6.93 2.03 15.92
CA LEU A 335 8.03 2.92 16.26
C LEU A 335 7.96 4.18 15.39
N LYS A 336 8.31 5.34 15.95
CA LYS A 336 8.73 6.50 15.19
C LYS A 336 10.24 6.60 15.25
N LEU A 337 10.85 6.90 14.12
CA LEU A 337 12.22 7.36 14.04
C LEU A 337 12.17 8.86 13.84
N ILE A 338 12.84 9.60 14.72
CA ILE A 338 12.73 11.05 14.83
C ILE A 338 14.14 11.65 14.68
N ASN A 339 14.28 12.65 13.84
CA ASN A 339 15.50 13.45 13.70
C ASN A 339 15.12 14.93 13.77
N GLN A 340 15.83 15.73 14.56
CA GLN A 340 15.54 17.16 14.78
C GLN A 340 14.04 17.43 15.06
N GLY A 341 13.43 16.63 15.94
CA GLY A 341 12.02 16.77 16.33
C GLY A 341 10.98 16.35 15.26
N LYS A 342 11.40 15.94 14.06
CA LYS A 342 10.50 15.49 12.98
C LYS A 342 10.54 13.97 12.83
N VAL A 343 9.36 13.37 12.67
CA VAL A 343 9.24 11.94 12.37
C VAL A 343 9.71 11.71 10.93
N ILE A 344 10.86 11.06 10.78
CA ILE A 344 11.43 10.69 9.47
C ILE A 344 10.99 9.30 9.01
N ARG A 345 10.50 8.45 9.93
CA ARG A 345 10.00 7.11 9.60
C ARG A 345 9.02 6.61 10.64
N LYS A 346 8.02 5.83 10.22
CA LYS A 346 7.19 5.01 11.11
C LYS A 346 7.37 3.54 10.74
N VAL A 347 7.56 2.68 11.74
CA VAL A 347 7.86 1.25 11.54
C VAL A 347 6.84 0.41 12.29
N THR A 348 6.27 -0.60 11.63
CA THR A 348 5.39 -1.56 12.31
C THR A 348 6.20 -2.60 13.07
N VAL A 349 5.84 -2.85 14.32
CA VAL A 349 6.43 -3.89 15.17
C VAL A 349 5.54 -5.13 15.12
N ASN A 350 5.88 -6.06 14.22
CA ASN A 350 5.15 -7.32 14.05
C ASN A 350 6.03 -8.46 13.51
N ARG A 351 7.35 -8.25 13.43
CA ARG A 351 8.28 -9.25 12.90
C ARG A 351 8.69 -10.22 13.99
N ASN A 352 9.14 -11.39 13.54
CA ASN A 352 9.71 -12.38 14.43
C ASN A 352 11.07 -11.92 15.00
N SER A 353 11.25 -11.99 16.33
CA SER A 353 12.54 -11.77 17.00
C SER A 353 13.02 -13.05 17.72
N PRO A 354 13.97 -13.81 17.13
CA PRO A 354 14.58 -14.96 17.80
C PRO A 354 15.33 -14.59 19.08
N GLU A 355 15.95 -13.41 19.11
CA GLU A 355 16.72 -12.88 20.24
C GLU A 355 15.81 -12.59 21.44
N ALA A 356 14.71 -11.88 21.22
CA ALA A 356 13.73 -11.62 22.27
C ALA A 356 13.13 -12.91 22.85
N ARG A 357 12.89 -13.93 22.03
CA ARG A 357 12.42 -15.24 22.51
C ARG A 357 13.47 -15.98 23.35
N LYS A 358 14.75 -15.81 23.05
CA LYS A 358 15.82 -16.44 23.84
C LYS A 358 15.91 -15.82 25.23
N ILE A 359 15.68 -14.51 25.33
CA ILE A 359 15.70 -13.75 26.60
C ILE A 359 14.38 -13.93 27.37
N TYR A 360 13.24 -13.94 26.66
CA TYR A 360 11.89 -14.05 27.24
C TYR A 360 11.10 -15.23 26.64
N PRO A 361 11.51 -16.49 26.89
CA PRO A 361 10.92 -17.68 26.26
C PRO A 361 9.44 -17.88 26.64
N GLU A 362 9.08 -17.52 27.87
CA GLU A 362 7.71 -17.66 28.40
C GLU A 362 6.77 -16.51 27.97
N ASN A 363 7.30 -15.43 27.38
CA ASN A 363 6.49 -14.30 26.97
C ASN A 363 5.97 -14.50 25.53
N SER A 364 4.66 -14.73 25.39
CA SER A 364 4.03 -14.96 24.08
C SER A 364 4.19 -13.80 23.08
N LEU A 365 4.37 -12.57 23.57
CA LEU A 365 4.58 -11.37 22.74
C LEU A 365 6.00 -11.32 22.13
N ALA A 366 6.97 -12.05 22.70
CA ALA A 366 8.34 -12.12 22.17
C ALA A 366 8.42 -12.72 20.75
N LYS A 367 7.34 -13.38 20.28
CA LYS A 367 7.26 -13.93 18.92
C LYS A 367 7.07 -12.89 17.83
N SER A 368 6.54 -11.71 18.14
CA SER A 368 6.14 -10.70 17.16
C SER A 368 6.58 -9.28 17.56
N CYS A 369 7.62 -9.16 18.38
CA CYS A 369 8.13 -7.88 18.90
C CYS A 369 9.32 -7.33 18.10
N GLY A 370 9.65 -7.94 16.96
CA GLY A 370 10.73 -7.50 16.08
C GLY A 370 10.28 -6.41 15.10
N PHE A 371 11.25 -5.62 14.64
CA PHE A 371 11.07 -4.62 13.59
C PHE A 371 12.35 -4.54 12.74
N SER A 372 12.22 -4.06 11.50
CA SER A 372 13.34 -3.73 10.62
C SER A 372 12.85 -2.76 9.55
N THR A 373 13.65 -1.74 9.28
CA THR A 373 13.42 -0.73 8.26
C THR A 373 14.75 -0.18 7.74
N ILE A 374 14.73 0.40 6.54
CA ILE A 374 15.83 1.22 6.02
C ILE A 374 15.46 2.69 6.21
N VAL A 375 16.40 3.55 6.55
CA VAL A 375 16.20 5.00 6.62
C VAL A 375 17.20 5.70 5.72
N GLY A 376 16.72 6.58 4.83
CA GLY A 376 17.56 7.48 4.06
C GLY A 376 18.10 8.63 4.92
N LEU A 377 19.41 8.87 4.84
CA LEU A 377 20.11 9.91 5.59
C LEU A 377 20.46 11.13 4.73
N ALA A 378 20.24 11.07 3.41
CA ALA A 378 20.37 12.22 2.54
C ALA A 378 19.37 13.32 2.95
N GLY A 379 19.89 14.55 3.07
CA GLY A 379 19.14 15.71 3.56
C GLY A 379 18.99 15.78 5.09
N LEU A 380 19.63 14.89 5.85
CA LEU A 380 19.82 15.04 7.31
C LEU A 380 21.20 15.67 7.60
N PRO A 381 21.39 16.33 8.75
CA PRO A 381 22.68 16.93 9.09
C PRO A 381 23.85 15.92 9.02
N LEU A 382 25.05 16.42 8.70
CA LEU A 382 26.25 15.58 8.58
C LEU A 382 26.57 14.82 9.87
N LYS A 383 26.24 15.38 11.02
CA LYS A 383 26.32 14.70 12.32
C LYS A 383 25.01 14.91 13.05
N SER A 384 24.33 13.83 13.40
CA SER A 384 23.02 13.92 14.03
C SER A 384 22.69 12.63 14.78
N GLU A 385 21.49 12.59 15.35
CA GLU A 385 20.95 11.40 16.00
C GLU A 385 19.56 11.04 15.50
N ILE A 386 19.26 9.75 15.51
CA ILE A 386 17.91 9.23 15.29
C ILE A 386 17.38 8.75 16.63
N ILE A 387 16.35 9.42 17.11
CA ILE A 387 15.60 9.01 18.31
C ILE A 387 14.62 7.92 17.88
N VAL A 388 14.70 6.76 18.53
CA VAL A 388 13.79 5.64 18.35
C VAL A 388 12.74 5.69 19.45
N GLU A 389 11.51 6.01 19.09
CA GLU A 389 10.38 6.14 20.02
C GLU A 389 9.36 5.02 19.78
N ALA A 390 9.05 4.26 20.81
CA ALA A 390 8.02 3.24 20.82
C ALA A 390 6.65 3.82 21.19
N ILE A 391 5.62 3.42 20.44
CA ILE A 391 4.23 3.80 20.68
C ILE A 391 3.44 2.57 21.11
N LEU A 392 2.89 2.65 22.32
CA LEU A 392 1.99 1.66 22.89
C LEU A 392 0.53 1.92 22.44
N PRO A 393 -0.38 0.92 22.53
CA PRO A 393 -1.76 1.07 22.09
C PRO A 393 -2.54 2.19 22.78
N ASN A 394 -2.15 2.58 23.99
CA ASN A 394 -2.70 3.71 24.74
C ASN A 394 -2.09 5.07 24.34
N LYS A 395 -1.42 5.14 23.18
CA LYS A 395 -0.65 6.29 22.67
C LYS A 395 0.52 6.74 23.56
N THR A 396 0.87 6.01 24.62
CA THR A 396 2.08 6.30 25.40
C THR A 396 3.31 6.18 24.50
N GLN A 397 4.11 7.25 24.52
CA GLN A 397 5.36 7.39 23.77
C GLN A 397 6.52 7.13 24.72
N VAL A 398 7.40 6.21 24.34
CA VAL A 398 8.56 5.81 25.14
C VAL A 398 9.78 5.86 24.25
N VAL A 399 10.73 6.74 24.53
CA VAL A 399 12.02 6.75 23.83
C VAL A 399 12.83 5.55 24.30
N ILE A 400 13.26 4.70 23.36
CA ILE A 400 13.97 3.44 23.67
C ILE A 400 15.46 3.50 23.36
N ALA A 401 15.86 4.28 22.36
CA ALA A 401 17.26 4.46 22.00
C ALA A 401 17.49 5.76 21.23
N THR A 402 18.72 6.26 21.24
CA THR A 402 19.23 7.22 20.26
C THR A 402 20.39 6.58 19.49
N ILE A 403 20.36 6.73 18.17
CA ILE A 403 21.40 6.25 17.24
C ILE A 403 22.14 7.47 16.71
N GLU A 404 23.35 7.70 17.20
CA GLU A 404 24.21 8.79 16.74
C GLU A 404 24.96 8.35 15.49
N PHE A 405 24.90 9.15 14.43
CA PHE A 405 25.58 8.88 13.17
C PHE A 405 26.34 10.11 12.67
N GLN A 406 27.34 9.85 11.85
CA GLN A 406 28.07 10.85 11.09
C GLN A 406 28.11 10.43 9.61
N ARG A 407 27.56 11.27 8.74
CA ARG A 407 27.82 11.20 7.31
C ARG A 407 29.23 11.72 7.06
N LEU A 408 30.08 10.87 6.48
CA LEU A 408 31.49 11.17 6.23
C LEU A 408 31.67 12.09 5.02
N THR A 409 30.71 12.09 4.11
CA THR A 409 30.67 12.99 2.95
C THR A 409 29.30 13.67 2.83
N PRO A 410 29.27 14.97 2.48
CA PRO A 410 28.04 15.63 2.03
C PRO A 410 27.44 14.94 0.81
N LEU A 411 26.17 15.24 0.54
CA LEU A 411 25.52 14.83 -0.70
C LEU A 411 26.25 15.47 -1.88
N THR A 412 26.72 14.65 -2.81
CA THR A 412 27.47 15.12 -3.97
C THR A 412 26.62 15.10 -5.22
N SER A 413 26.93 16.02 -6.14
CA SER A 413 26.40 16.10 -7.48
C SER A 413 27.56 16.22 -8.46
N SER A 414 27.44 15.59 -9.64
CA SER A 414 28.42 15.77 -10.71
C SER A 414 28.17 17.03 -11.55
N TYR A 415 27.08 17.75 -11.29
CA TYR A 415 26.72 18.97 -11.98
C TYR A 415 27.37 20.19 -11.32
N GLN A 416 27.91 21.10 -12.13
CA GLN A 416 28.42 22.38 -11.66
C GLN A 416 27.36 23.46 -11.86
N ALA A 417 26.73 23.88 -10.78
CA ALA A 417 25.70 24.92 -10.83
C ALA A 417 26.29 26.31 -11.09
N THR A 418 25.59 27.08 -11.92
CA THR A 418 25.95 28.48 -12.22
C THR A 418 25.31 29.47 -11.26
N LEU A 419 24.18 29.09 -10.66
CA LEU A 419 23.40 29.91 -9.73
C LEU A 419 23.47 29.34 -8.32
N GLN A 420 23.34 30.23 -7.33
CA GLN A 420 23.40 29.88 -5.91
C GLN A 420 22.03 30.11 -5.23
N PRO A 421 21.59 29.25 -4.33
CA PRO A 421 20.33 29.42 -3.61
C PRO A 421 20.40 30.53 -2.57
N LEU A 422 19.40 31.41 -2.59
CA LEU A 422 19.09 32.35 -1.52
C LEU A 422 17.76 31.96 -0.87
N ALA A 423 17.83 31.40 0.33
CA ALA A 423 16.65 31.00 1.09
C ALA A 423 16.10 32.14 1.93
N LEU A 424 14.84 32.52 1.70
CA LEU A 424 14.10 33.41 2.60
C LEU A 424 13.27 32.60 3.58
N THR A 425 13.85 32.25 4.73
CA THR A 425 13.17 31.52 5.80
C THR A 425 12.26 32.45 6.58
N CYS A 426 10.96 32.18 6.54
CA CYS A 426 9.96 33.13 7.02
C CYS A 426 8.60 32.49 7.32
N LEU A 427 7.73 33.24 7.99
CA LEU A 427 6.32 32.89 8.16
C LEU A 427 5.47 33.62 7.12
N GLY A 428 4.32 33.01 6.79
CA GLY A 428 3.28 33.72 6.07
C GLY A 428 2.91 35.00 6.82
N ARG A 429 2.69 36.10 6.10
CA ARG A 429 2.32 37.43 6.63
C ARG A 429 3.44 38.24 7.32
N SER A 430 4.69 37.81 7.27
CA SER A 430 5.85 38.57 7.77
C SER A 430 6.42 39.60 6.79
N GLY A 431 5.69 39.99 5.74
CA GLY A 431 6.20 40.90 4.70
C GLY A 431 7.05 40.22 3.62
N THR A 432 7.02 38.89 3.54
CA THR A 432 7.82 38.06 2.62
C THR A 432 7.70 38.49 1.16
N THR A 433 6.49 38.79 0.70
CA THR A 433 6.28 39.24 -0.68
C THR A 433 6.87 40.61 -0.97
N TRP A 434 6.96 41.50 0.04
CA TRP A 434 7.60 42.80 -0.11
C TRP A 434 9.11 42.65 -0.27
N LEU A 435 9.75 41.87 0.60
CA LEU A 435 11.19 41.61 0.49
C LEU A 435 11.55 40.88 -0.81
N MET A 436 10.79 39.85 -1.21
CA MET A 436 11.03 39.15 -2.49
C MET A 436 10.96 40.09 -3.70
N ARG A 437 10.07 41.10 -3.65
CA ARG A 437 9.99 42.11 -4.70
C ARG A 437 11.22 43.01 -4.72
N LEU A 438 11.67 43.50 -3.57
CA LEU A 438 12.90 44.29 -3.47
C LEU A 438 14.12 43.51 -4.00
N LEU A 439 14.27 42.25 -3.58
CA LEU A 439 15.33 41.36 -4.04
C LEU A 439 15.24 41.12 -5.56
N SER A 440 14.04 40.98 -6.12
CA SER A 440 13.84 40.74 -7.56
C SER A 440 14.33 41.88 -8.46
N GLU A 441 14.55 43.08 -7.94
CA GLU A 441 15.08 44.20 -8.71
C GLU A 441 16.62 44.25 -8.74
N HIS A 442 17.29 43.49 -7.86
CA HIS A 442 18.74 43.40 -7.88
C HIS A 442 19.23 42.62 -9.12
N PRO A 443 20.25 43.10 -9.86
CA PRO A 443 20.68 42.48 -11.12
C PRO A 443 21.21 41.05 -10.95
N ASN A 444 21.70 40.70 -9.76
CA ASN A 444 22.27 39.39 -9.45
C ASN A 444 21.36 38.50 -8.57
N ILE A 445 20.07 38.81 -8.46
CA ILE A 445 19.11 37.95 -7.74
C ILE A 445 17.93 37.64 -8.65
N ILE A 446 17.72 36.37 -8.96
CA ILE A 446 16.63 35.89 -9.80
C ILE A 446 15.49 35.45 -8.90
N VAL A 447 14.28 35.94 -9.16
CA VAL A 447 13.07 35.54 -8.42
C VAL A 447 12.05 35.03 -9.43
N SER A 448 11.56 33.80 -9.24
CA SER A 448 10.59 33.21 -10.16
C SER A 448 9.13 33.51 -9.77
N GLY A 449 8.28 33.65 -10.79
CA GLY A 449 6.84 33.85 -10.67
C GLY A 449 6.42 35.31 -10.59
N GLY A 450 5.15 35.57 -10.88
CA GLY A 450 4.50 36.84 -10.51
C GLY A 450 4.13 36.86 -9.03
N TYR A 451 3.67 38.02 -8.54
CA TYR A 451 3.15 38.16 -7.18
C TYR A 451 2.19 36.98 -6.85
N PRO A 452 2.41 36.21 -5.76
CA PRO A 452 3.27 36.50 -4.61
C PRO A 452 4.68 35.87 -4.62
N TYR A 453 5.23 35.44 -5.77
CA TYR A 453 6.55 34.79 -5.90
C TYR A 453 6.64 33.40 -5.22
N GLU A 454 5.70 32.51 -5.54
CA GLU A 454 5.53 31.20 -4.87
C GLU A 454 5.47 30.04 -5.89
N ILE A 455 6.30 30.07 -6.94
CA ILE A 455 6.46 28.89 -7.83
C ILE A 455 7.29 27.80 -7.13
N LEU A 456 8.24 28.18 -6.27
CA LEU A 456 9.01 27.29 -5.36
C LEU A 456 9.59 26.05 -6.07
N ALA A 457 10.21 26.29 -7.22
CA ALA A 457 10.67 25.25 -8.12
C ALA A 457 11.81 24.42 -7.49
N ALA A 458 12.78 25.07 -6.83
CA ALA A 458 13.87 24.41 -6.12
C ALA A 458 13.34 23.53 -4.98
N GLN A 459 12.40 24.02 -4.19
CA GLN A 459 11.72 23.21 -3.18
C GLN A 459 11.02 21.99 -3.78
N TYR A 460 10.35 22.14 -4.93
CA TYR A 460 9.69 21.02 -5.59
C TYR A 460 10.68 19.95 -6.05
N TRP A 461 11.79 20.32 -6.70
CA TRP A 461 12.80 19.35 -7.15
C TRP A 461 13.56 18.71 -6.00
N ILE A 462 13.86 19.43 -4.92
CA ILE A 462 14.49 18.84 -3.73
C ILE A 462 13.51 17.93 -2.97
N HIS A 463 12.23 18.28 -2.93
CA HIS A 463 11.20 17.38 -2.40
C HIS A 463 11.09 16.12 -3.26
N LEU A 464 11.10 16.25 -4.59
CA LEU A 464 11.12 15.11 -5.51
C LEU A 464 12.35 14.23 -5.29
N PHE A 465 13.54 14.83 -5.14
CA PHE A 465 14.77 14.11 -4.78
C PHE A 465 14.56 13.27 -3.53
N LYS A 466 13.98 13.84 -2.47
CA LYS A 466 13.68 13.11 -1.23
C LYS A 466 12.74 11.93 -1.51
N VAL A 467 11.66 12.14 -2.26
CA VAL A 467 10.68 11.10 -2.56
C VAL A 467 11.27 9.94 -3.37
N ILE A 468 12.06 10.24 -4.40
CA ILE A 468 12.58 9.20 -5.31
C ILE A 468 13.79 8.46 -4.74
N SER A 469 14.64 9.13 -3.95
CA SER A 469 15.83 8.53 -3.34
C SER A 469 15.55 7.76 -2.04
N GLU A 470 14.38 7.96 -1.42
CA GLU A 470 14.06 7.31 -0.15
C GLU A 470 13.75 5.81 -0.28
N PRO A 471 14.25 4.98 0.66
CA PRO A 471 13.88 3.57 0.77
C PRO A 471 12.38 3.34 0.98
N ALA A 472 11.92 2.18 0.49
CA ALA A 472 10.53 1.76 0.56
C ALA A 472 9.97 1.91 1.98
N ASN A 473 8.90 2.67 2.12
CA ASN A 473 8.20 2.85 3.37
C ASN A 473 6.88 2.07 3.32
N PRO A 474 6.63 1.08 4.18
CA PRO A 474 5.37 0.35 4.18
C PRO A 474 4.10 1.22 4.32
N LEU A 475 4.24 2.47 4.79
CA LEU A 475 3.15 3.43 4.91
C LEU A 475 3.09 4.48 3.79
N GLU A 476 4.19 4.69 3.06
CA GLU A 476 4.33 5.77 2.06
C GLU A 476 4.77 5.25 0.69
N SER A 477 4.87 3.93 0.51
CA SER A 477 5.19 3.25 -0.76
C SER A 477 4.05 2.33 -1.21
N THR A 478 3.79 2.25 -2.52
CA THR A 478 2.86 1.28 -3.13
C THR A 478 3.57 0.19 -3.90
N PRO A 479 3.39 -1.10 -3.58
CA PRO A 479 3.91 -2.19 -4.41
C PRO A 479 3.13 -2.40 -5.73
N ARG A 480 2.27 -1.46 -6.13
CA ARG A 480 1.30 -1.63 -7.24
C ARG A 480 1.36 -0.46 -8.21
N LEU A 481 1.87 -0.74 -9.40
CA LEU A 481 2.00 0.21 -10.50
C LEU A 481 0.70 0.96 -10.86
N HIS A 482 -0.48 0.34 -10.71
CA HIS A 482 -1.76 1.00 -11.03
C HIS A 482 -2.16 2.11 -10.04
N TYR A 483 -1.53 2.21 -8.86
CA TYR A 483 -1.74 3.38 -7.98
C TYR A 483 -1.11 4.65 -8.54
N PHE A 484 0.02 4.56 -9.26
CA PHE A 484 0.59 5.70 -9.98
C PHE A 484 -0.35 6.19 -11.09
N ALA A 485 -1.07 5.28 -11.75
CA ALA A 485 -2.02 5.61 -12.83
C ALA A 485 -3.33 6.24 -12.32
N ASN A 486 -3.81 5.86 -11.13
CA ASN A 486 -5.11 6.28 -10.61
C ASN A 486 -5.04 7.34 -9.50
N LYS A 487 -3.86 7.58 -8.92
CA LYS A 487 -3.60 8.66 -7.97
C LYS A 487 -2.40 9.46 -8.47
N LEU A 488 -2.59 10.23 -9.53
CA LEU A 488 -1.56 11.10 -10.12
C LEU A 488 -0.93 12.05 -9.09
N ASN A 489 -1.63 12.33 -7.99
CA ASN A 489 -1.17 13.18 -6.89
C ASN A 489 -0.36 12.43 -5.82
N TRP A 490 -0.14 11.11 -5.95
CA TRP A 490 0.66 10.33 -5.02
C TRP A 490 2.01 9.95 -5.62
N ILE A 491 3.05 10.63 -5.17
CA ILE A 491 4.44 10.34 -5.45
C ILE A 491 5.00 9.80 -4.12
N GLY A 492 4.95 8.48 -3.94
CA GLY A 492 5.46 7.80 -2.74
C GLY A 492 6.90 7.34 -2.91
N HIS A 493 7.53 6.86 -1.84
CA HIS A 493 8.89 6.32 -1.90
C HIS A 493 8.94 5.07 -2.79
N HIS A 494 10.10 4.77 -3.36
CA HIS A 494 10.25 3.64 -4.26
C HIS A 494 9.90 2.31 -3.55
N PRO A 495 8.82 1.60 -3.93
CA PRO A 495 8.26 0.49 -3.17
C PRO A 495 9.09 -0.79 -3.20
N PHE A 496 10.06 -0.86 -4.11
CA PHE A 496 10.97 -1.98 -4.25
C PHE A 496 12.38 -1.61 -3.79
N TYR A 497 12.61 -0.43 -3.22
CA TYR A 497 13.89 -0.15 -2.56
C TYR A 497 13.84 -0.68 -1.11
N ASP A 498 13.88 -2.00 -0.95
CA ASP A 498 13.81 -2.69 0.35
C ASP A 498 14.75 -3.90 0.45
N PHE A 499 14.85 -4.52 1.64
CA PHE A 499 15.68 -5.71 1.89
C PHE A 499 15.23 -6.98 1.16
N SER A 500 14.06 -6.97 0.51
CA SER A 500 13.59 -8.14 -0.25
C SER A 500 14.28 -8.23 -1.61
N ASN A 501 14.94 -7.16 -2.02
CA ASN A 501 15.85 -7.13 -3.17
C ASN A 501 17.29 -7.38 -2.71
N ASN A 502 18.08 -8.00 -3.59
CA ASN A 502 19.46 -8.37 -3.31
C ASN A 502 20.33 -7.16 -2.88
N TYR A 503 21.46 -7.44 -2.22
CA TYR A 503 22.36 -6.41 -1.69
C TYR A 503 22.87 -5.42 -2.76
N GLU A 504 23.03 -5.88 -4.00
CA GLU A 504 23.45 -5.04 -5.13
C GLU A 504 22.41 -3.95 -5.45
N SER A 505 21.13 -4.30 -5.49
CA SER A 505 20.04 -3.33 -5.70
C SER A 505 20.00 -2.30 -4.58
N PHE A 506 20.15 -2.76 -3.34
CA PHE A 506 20.19 -1.88 -2.17
C PHE A 506 21.35 -0.87 -2.25
N SER A 507 22.55 -1.35 -2.61
CA SER A 507 23.74 -0.49 -2.76
C SER A 507 23.57 0.54 -3.88
N TRP A 508 23.04 0.13 -5.03
CA TRP A 508 22.84 1.04 -6.17
C TRP A 508 21.83 2.14 -5.85
N PHE A 509 20.67 1.78 -5.27
CA PHE A 509 19.68 2.77 -4.83
C PHE A 509 20.25 3.71 -3.76
N GLY A 510 21.04 3.17 -2.82
CA GLY A 510 21.61 3.91 -1.70
C GLY A 510 22.84 4.78 -2.03
N VAL A 511 23.43 4.67 -3.23
CA VAL A 511 24.63 5.43 -3.64
C VAL A 511 24.44 6.04 -5.03
N ASP A 512 24.59 5.23 -6.07
CA ASP A 512 24.65 5.67 -7.46
C ASP A 512 23.37 6.42 -7.86
N TYR A 513 22.22 5.80 -7.59
CA TYR A 513 20.93 6.40 -7.90
C TYR A 513 20.67 7.66 -7.08
N THR A 514 21.06 7.67 -5.80
CA THR A 514 20.91 8.85 -4.94
C THR A 514 21.72 10.03 -5.50
N GLN A 515 22.97 9.81 -5.92
CA GLN A 515 23.80 10.85 -6.54
C GLN A 515 23.28 11.28 -7.93
N GLN A 516 22.77 10.34 -8.74
CA GLN A 516 22.15 10.65 -10.03
C GLN A 516 20.88 11.48 -9.85
N ALA A 517 20.04 11.13 -8.87
CA ALA A 517 18.83 11.89 -8.54
C ALA A 517 19.17 13.30 -8.04
N ALA A 518 20.21 13.45 -7.21
CA ALA A 518 20.70 14.74 -6.76
C ALA A 518 21.21 15.61 -7.92
N THR A 519 22.02 15.01 -8.81
CA THR A 519 22.56 15.66 -10.02
C THR A 519 21.42 16.15 -10.93
N PHE A 520 20.46 15.29 -11.22
CA PHE A 520 19.29 15.62 -12.04
C PHE A 520 18.47 16.78 -11.43
N CYS A 521 18.24 16.76 -10.13
CA CYS A 521 17.47 17.81 -9.46
C CYS A 521 18.24 19.14 -9.45
N GLN A 522 19.54 19.13 -9.14
CA GLN A 522 20.37 20.33 -9.16
C GLN A 522 20.44 20.96 -10.57
N GLU A 523 20.66 20.13 -11.59
CA GLU A 523 20.69 20.58 -12.99
C GLU A 523 19.33 21.15 -13.41
N SER A 524 18.23 20.52 -13.01
CA SER A 524 16.87 21.00 -13.31
C SER A 524 16.60 22.37 -12.68
N ILE A 525 17.05 22.57 -11.43
CA ILE A 525 16.93 23.85 -10.72
C ILE A 525 17.75 24.93 -11.44
N ASP A 526 19.02 24.66 -11.74
CA ASP A 526 19.92 25.63 -12.35
C ASP A 526 19.41 26.05 -13.73
N LYS A 527 19.02 25.08 -14.58
CA LYS A 527 18.46 25.35 -15.91
C LYS A 527 17.15 26.12 -15.86
N TYR A 528 16.28 25.80 -14.91
CA TYR A 528 15.04 26.52 -14.73
C TYR A 528 15.32 28.00 -14.42
N TYR A 529 16.20 28.29 -13.47
CA TYR A 529 16.50 29.66 -13.08
C TYR A 529 17.37 30.42 -14.10
N GLN A 530 18.23 29.74 -14.86
CA GLN A 530 18.88 30.33 -16.03
C GLN A 530 17.84 30.81 -17.06
N ASN A 531 16.81 30.01 -17.33
CA ASN A 531 15.73 30.41 -18.23
C ASN A 531 14.95 31.62 -17.66
N ILE A 532 14.66 31.64 -16.35
CA ILE A 532 14.05 32.82 -15.72
C ILE A 532 14.95 34.05 -15.84
N ALA A 533 16.26 33.91 -15.60
CA ALA A 533 17.23 35.01 -15.74
C ALA A 533 17.20 35.64 -17.13
N GLN A 534 17.18 34.81 -18.19
CA GLN A 534 17.05 35.27 -19.57
C GLN A 534 15.78 36.07 -19.79
N THR A 535 14.63 35.59 -19.30
CA THR A 535 13.35 36.32 -19.43
C THR A 535 13.33 37.65 -18.66
N GLN A 536 14.13 37.76 -17.60
CA GLN A 536 14.26 38.97 -16.79
C GLN A 536 15.38 39.90 -17.29
N GLY A 537 16.09 39.54 -18.37
CA GLY A 537 17.22 40.32 -18.88
C GLY A 537 18.42 40.36 -17.92
N LYS A 538 18.59 39.33 -17.08
CA LYS A 538 19.69 39.21 -16.12
C LYS A 538 20.77 38.30 -16.66
N THR A 539 22.02 38.71 -16.51
CA THR A 539 23.18 37.93 -16.95
C THR A 539 23.58 36.93 -15.86
N VAL A 540 23.78 35.68 -16.28
CA VAL A 540 24.31 34.61 -15.42
C VAL A 540 25.76 34.34 -15.82
N SER A 541 26.64 34.30 -14.82
CA SER A 541 28.06 33.97 -14.96
C SER A 541 28.39 32.77 -14.08
N LEU A 542 29.58 32.20 -14.27
CA LEU A 542 30.08 31.18 -13.34
C LEU A 542 30.27 31.79 -11.94
N PRO A 543 30.00 31.06 -10.84
CA PRO A 543 30.13 31.57 -9.47
C PRO A 543 31.53 32.11 -9.16
N SER A 544 32.57 31.51 -9.76
CA SER A 544 33.96 31.96 -9.64
C SER A 544 34.24 33.35 -10.21
N GLU A 545 33.40 33.86 -11.11
CA GLU A 545 33.50 35.20 -11.68
C GLU A 545 32.61 36.18 -10.93
N LYS A 546 31.34 35.80 -10.73
CA LYS A 546 30.33 36.64 -10.11
C LYS A 546 29.18 35.79 -9.58
N ILE A 547 28.89 35.91 -8.29
CA ILE A 547 27.78 35.19 -7.66
C ILE A 547 26.45 35.75 -8.17
N THR A 548 25.55 34.84 -8.57
CA THR A 548 24.17 35.17 -8.91
C THR A 548 23.25 34.22 -8.17
N TYR A 549 22.31 34.78 -7.42
CA TYR A 549 21.40 33.99 -6.60
C TYR A 549 20.08 33.73 -7.32
N PHE A 550 19.44 32.60 -7.04
CA PHE A 550 18.00 32.47 -7.17
C PHE A 550 17.37 32.49 -5.78
N ALA A 551 16.31 33.28 -5.58
CA ALA A 551 15.66 33.40 -4.28
C ALA A 551 14.29 32.71 -4.24
N GLU A 552 14.03 32.00 -3.15
CA GLU A 552 12.73 31.40 -2.83
C GLU A 552 12.35 31.62 -1.36
N LYS A 553 11.05 31.56 -1.07
CA LYS A 553 10.54 31.57 0.31
C LYS A 553 10.54 30.17 0.89
N TYR A 554 11.03 29.99 2.11
CA TYR A 554 11.11 28.70 2.77
C TYR A 554 10.38 28.71 4.12
N HIS A 555 9.79 27.55 4.45
CA HIS A 555 9.21 27.31 5.76
C HIS A 555 10.14 26.37 6.54
N ALA A 556 10.51 26.75 7.77
CA ALA A 556 11.39 25.98 8.65
C ALA A 556 10.88 24.57 9.01
N ASN A 557 9.65 24.20 8.63
CA ASN A 557 9.08 22.88 8.84
C ASN A 557 9.67 21.79 7.95
N PHE A 558 10.40 22.17 6.90
CA PHE A 558 10.99 21.27 5.92
C PHE A 558 12.53 21.37 5.91
N PRO A 559 13.21 21.07 7.04
CA PRO A 559 14.65 21.30 7.18
C PRO A 559 15.48 20.52 6.16
N HIS A 560 14.99 19.35 5.71
CA HIS A 560 15.64 18.53 4.69
C HIS A 560 15.87 19.26 3.37
N ILE A 561 15.02 20.25 3.03
CA ILE A 561 15.19 21.02 1.79
C ILE A 561 16.40 21.94 1.91
N LEU A 562 16.46 22.73 2.98
CA LEU A 562 17.55 23.68 3.22
C LEU A 562 18.87 22.93 3.40
N GLN A 563 18.86 21.82 4.14
CA GLN A 563 20.04 20.96 4.32
C GLN A 563 20.56 20.40 2.99
N SER A 564 19.66 19.92 2.11
CA SER A 564 20.08 19.40 0.80
C SER A 564 20.63 20.50 -0.11
N LEU A 565 20.03 21.69 -0.09
CA LEU A 565 20.55 22.83 -0.85
C LEU A 565 21.92 23.28 -0.34
N SER A 566 22.13 23.37 0.97
CA SER A 566 23.43 23.75 1.55
C SER A 566 24.54 22.74 1.26
N GLU A 567 24.20 21.47 1.02
CA GLU A 567 25.20 20.45 0.65
C GLU A 567 25.49 20.45 -0.85
N LEU A 568 24.49 20.70 -1.69
CA LEU A 568 24.63 20.68 -3.15
C LEU A 568 25.28 21.95 -3.71
N TYR A 569 25.12 23.09 -3.02
CA TYR A 569 25.58 24.38 -3.47
C TYR A 569 26.62 24.97 -2.52
N SER A 570 27.75 25.42 -3.07
CA SER A 570 28.88 25.95 -2.30
C SER A 570 28.56 27.24 -1.55
N ASP A 571 27.71 28.09 -2.12
CA ASP A 571 27.44 29.44 -1.63
C ASP A 571 25.96 29.61 -1.30
N PHE A 572 25.36 28.59 -0.67
CA PHE A 572 24.03 28.70 -0.10
C PHE A 572 23.99 29.85 0.92
N ARG A 573 23.00 30.75 0.79
CA ARG A 573 22.75 31.86 1.71
C ARG A 573 21.32 31.82 2.23
N GLU A 574 21.13 32.26 3.46
CA GLU A 574 19.82 32.27 4.10
C GLU A 574 19.55 33.61 4.81
N ILE A 575 18.36 34.15 4.56
CA ILE A 575 17.81 35.32 5.21
C ILE A 575 16.62 34.87 6.05
N PHE A 576 16.63 35.22 7.33
CA PHE A 576 15.49 35.10 8.21
C PHE A 576 14.67 36.39 8.18
N LEU A 577 13.43 36.31 7.71
CA LEU A 577 12.50 37.45 7.79
C LEU A 577 11.46 37.19 8.88
N VAL A 578 11.56 37.97 9.94
CA VAL A 578 10.62 37.98 11.06
C VAL A 578 9.82 39.28 11.08
N ARG A 579 8.66 39.20 11.70
CA ARG A 579 7.78 40.32 12.03
C ARG A 579 7.26 40.03 13.43
N ASP A 580 6.88 41.05 14.19
CA ASP A 580 6.25 40.84 15.48
C ASP A 580 5.13 39.79 15.35
N PHE A 581 5.28 38.65 16.04
CA PHE A 581 4.40 37.49 15.88
C PHE A 581 2.94 37.84 16.22
N ARG A 582 2.72 38.87 17.06
CA ARG A 582 1.40 39.40 17.40
C ARG A 582 0.78 40.14 16.21
N ASP A 583 1.57 40.92 15.47
CA ASP A 583 1.13 41.57 14.23
C ASP A 583 0.93 40.58 13.08
N VAL A 584 1.69 39.47 13.07
CA VAL A 584 1.45 38.34 12.15
C VAL A 584 0.06 37.76 12.39
N VAL A 585 -0.33 37.50 13.65
CA VAL A 585 -1.69 37.05 14.01
C VAL A 585 -2.74 38.06 13.55
N CYS A 586 -2.56 39.36 13.81
CA CYS A 586 -3.47 40.41 13.31
C CYS A 586 -3.63 40.34 11.79
N SER A 587 -2.52 40.18 11.06
CA SER A 587 -2.55 40.09 9.60
C SER A 587 -3.25 38.84 9.10
N MET A 588 -3.12 37.69 9.78
CA MET A 588 -3.84 36.45 9.44
C MET A 588 -5.35 36.60 9.64
N LEU A 589 -5.76 37.16 10.79
CA LEU A 589 -7.18 37.44 11.09
C LEU A 589 -7.78 38.40 10.06
N ALA A 590 -7.09 39.52 9.77
CA ALA A 590 -7.53 40.50 8.79
C ALA A 590 -7.54 39.94 7.35
N PHE A 591 -6.60 39.06 7.00
CA PHE A 591 -6.55 38.42 5.68
C PHE A 591 -7.75 37.51 5.45
N ASN A 592 -8.08 36.68 6.45
CA ASN A 592 -9.26 35.81 6.43
C ASN A 592 -10.55 36.64 6.32
N ALA A 593 -10.68 37.69 7.14
CA ALA A 593 -11.83 38.58 7.13
C ALA A 593 -12.03 39.28 5.76
N LYS A 594 -10.96 39.85 5.18
CA LYS A 594 -10.99 40.56 3.89
C LYS A 594 -11.45 39.67 2.72
N ARG A 595 -11.30 38.35 2.83
CA ARG A 595 -11.58 37.39 1.73
C ARG A 595 -12.79 36.51 1.97
N SER A 596 -13.43 36.60 3.13
CA SER A 596 -14.49 35.68 3.57
C SER A 596 -14.12 34.21 3.39
N LYS A 597 -12.83 33.88 3.56
CA LYS A 597 -12.24 32.54 3.39
C LYS A 597 -11.30 32.25 4.54
N ASP A 598 -11.21 30.98 4.93
CA ASP A 598 -10.30 30.55 5.99
C ASP A 598 -8.96 30.08 5.42
N GLY A 599 -8.12 31.03 5.02
CA GLY A 599 -6.82 30.74 4.40
C GLY A 599 -5.75 30.24 5.38
N PHE A 600 -5.93 30.49 6.69
CA PHE A 600 -5.00 30.07 7.75
C PHE A 600 -5.56 28.99 8.67
N GLY A 601 -6.76 28.49 8.41
CA GLY A 601 -7.34 27.37 9.17
C GLY A 601 -7.85 27.75 10.57
N LEU A 602 -8.23 29.02 10.77
CA LEU A 602 -8.80 29.54 12.01
C LEU A 602 -10.11 28.82 12.37
N LYS A 603 -10.93 28.43 11.38
CA LYS A 603 -12.24 27.76 11.59
C LYS A 603 -12.10 26.32 12.09
N ARG A 604 -10.89 25.74 12.08
CA ARG A 604 -10.62 24.42 12.66
C ARG A 604 -10.58 24.45 14.19
N HIS A 605 -10.59 25.64 14.78
CA HIS A 605 -10.45 25.88 16.21
C HIS A 605 -11.74 26.47 16.76
N ASN A 606 -12.13 26.03 17.96
CA ASN A 606 -13.31 26.56 18.65
C ASN A 606 -13.07 27.98 19.16
N LYS A 607 -11.80 28.34 19.41
CA LYS A 607 -11.37 29.62 19.95
C LYS A 607 -10.13 30.13 19.20
N PRO A 608 -10.00 31.44 18.91
CA PRO A 608 -8.79 32.00 18.29
C PRO A 608 -7.50 31.74 19.06
N GLU A 609 -7.59 31.54 20.39
CA GLU A 609 -6.49 31.18 21.28
C GLU A 609 -5.91 29.80 20.93
N ASP A 610 -6.75 28.81 20.64
CA ASP A 610 -6.30 27.47 20.24
C ASP A 610 -5.53 27.54 18.91
N PHE A 611 -5.95 28.43 17.99
CA PHE A 611 -5.23 28.70 16.75
C PHE A 611 -3.85 29.31 17.01
N VAL A 612 -3.74 30.24 17.97
CA VAL A 612 -2.45 30.82 18.37
C VAL A 612 -1.53 29.74 18.94
N HIS A 613 -2.05 28.82 19.76
CA HIS A 613 -1.29 27.67 20.25
C HIS A 613 -0.84 26.73 19.12
N GLU A 614 -1.73 26.38 18.16
CA GLU A 614 -1.36 25.56 16.99
C GLU A 614 -0.27 26.27 16.17
N PHE A 615 -0.45 27.56 15.85
CA PHE A 615 0.49 28.34 15.07
C PHE A 615 1.85 28.50 15.78
N GLY A 616 1.85 28.72 17.09
CA GLY A 616 3.06 28.76 17.90
C GLY A 616 3.84 27.46 17.83
N ASN A 617 3.17 26.34 18.06
CA ASN A 617 3.81 25.02 18.06
C ASN A 617 4.26 24.55 16.68
N ASN A 618 3.45 24.82 15.64
CA ASN A 618 3.67 24.26 14.31
C ASN A 618 4.46 25.18 13.38
N SER A 619 4.54 26.48 13.65
CA SER A 619 5.20 27.45 12.75
C SER A 619 6.27 28.28 13.43
N VAL A 620 5.97 28.88 14.59
CA VAL A 620 6.93 29.76 15.29
C VAL A 620 8.05 28.95 15.94
N LYS A 621 7.73 27.84 16.61
CA LYS A 621 8.73 26.99 17.26
C LYS A 621 9.76 26.41 16.29
N PRO A 622 9.39 25.81 15.14
CA PRO A 622 10.37 25.36 14.14
C PRO A 622 11.25 26.49 13.59
N LEU A 623 10.70 27.70 13.44
CA LEU A 623 11.49 28.88 13.04
C LEU A 623 12.53 29.25 14.11
N LEU A 624 12.13 29.27 15.38
CA LEU A 624 13.00 29.56 16.52
C LEU A 624 14.08 28.49 16.70
N GLU A 625 13.74 27.21 16.57
CA GLU A 625 14.70 26.10 16.65
C GLU A 625 15.77 26.22 15.55
N ARG A 626 15.36 26.52 14.31
CA ARG A 626 16.32 26.77 13.22
C ARG A 626 17.16 28.01 13.46
N TRP A 627 16.57 29.09 13.97
CA TRP A 627 17.32 30.29 14.34
C TRP A 627 18.40 29.96 15.38
N ARG A 628 18.07 29.25 16.46
CA ARG A 628 19.03 28.84 17.49
C ARG A 628 20.19 28.01 16.93
N GLU A 629 19.93 27.20 15.91
CA GLU A 629 20.95 26.34 15.29
C GLU A 629 21.89 27.13 14.35
N TYR A 630 21.39 28.17 13.67
CA TYR A 630 22.12 28.83 12.58
C TYR A 630 22.30 30.36 12.73
N SER A 631 21.90 30.98 13.85
CA SER A 631 21.89 32.44 14.03
C SER A 631 23.25 33.11 13.79
N GLY A 632 24.35 32.36 13.91
CA GLY A 632 25.71 32.86 13.62
C GLY A 632 26.08 32.92 12.13
N GLU A 633 25.30 32.30 11.26
CA GLU A 633 25.62 32.10 9.84
C GLU A 633 24.57 32.71 8.89
N VAL A 634 23.41 33.12 9.42
CA VAL A 634 22.26 33.63 8.65
C VAL A 634 22.02 35.12 8.90
N HIS A 635 21.39 35.79 7.93
CA HIS A 635 21.08 37.22 8.05
C HIS A 635 19.65 37.45 8.55
N LEU A 636 19.49 38.17 9.66
CA LEU A 636 18.19 38.51 10.23
C LEU A 636 17.67 39.84 9.69
N ILE A 637 16.45 39.83 9.17
CA ILE A 637 15.69 41.02 8.82
C ILE A 637 14.42 41.04 9.66
N ARG A 638 14.22 42.12 10.43
CA ARG A 638 12.91 42.44 10.99
C ARG A 638 12.12 43.23 9.98
N TYR A 639 10.87 42.86 9.78
CA TYR A 639 9.96 43.56 8.89
C TYR A 639 9.84 45.04 9.27
N GLU A 640 9.84 45.34 10.56
CA GLU A 640 9.75 46.70 11.08
C GLU A 640 10.96 47.55 10.67
N ASP A 641 12.16 46.97 10.70
CA ASP A 641 13.39 47.63 10.26
C ASP A 641 13.39 47.81 8.74
N LEU A 642 12.93 46.81 7.98
CA LEU A 642 12.78 46.90 6.52
C LEU A 642 11.82 48.02 6.09
N ILE A 643 10.77 48.31 6.87
CA ILE A 643 9.83 49.40 6.57
C ILE A 643 10.37 50.75 7.05
N ARG A 644 10.92 50.83 8.27
CA ARG A 644 11.38 52.10 8.86
C ARG A 644 12.72 52.59 8.29
N PHE A 645 13.60 51.65 7.96
CA PHE A 645 14.98 51.88 7.50
C PHE A 645 15.29 51.01 6.27
N PRO A 646 14.55 51.18 5.15
CA PRO A 646 14.67 50.29 4.00
C PRO A 646 16.04 50.33 3.33
N VAL A 647 16.69 51.49 3.30
CA VAL A 647 18.01 51.66 2.64
C VAL A 647 19.09 50.95 3.43
N GLU A 648 19.13 51.16 4.75
CA GLU A 648 20.07 50.54 5.68
C GLU A 648 19.89 49.02 5.70
N THR A 649 18.64 48.56 5.77
CA THR A 649 18.31 47.13 5.78
C THR A 649 18.74 46.45 4.48
N LEU A 650 18.45 47.04 3.32
CA LEU A 650 18.86 46.48 2.02
C LEU A 650 20.38 46.53 1.83
N SER A 651 21.04 47.60 2.27
CA SER A 651 22.49 47.73 2.17
C SER A 651 23.19 46.62 2.97
N SER A 652 22.76 46.37 4.20
CA SER A 652 23.26 45.28 5.04
C SER A 652 22.92 43.89 4.47
N THR A 653 21.74 43.74 3.87
CA THR A 653 21.35 42.48 3.19
C THR A 653 22.27 42.18 2.01
N PHE A 654 22.54 43.16 1.13
CA PHE A 654 23.41 42.96 -0.02
C PHE A 654 24.88 42.81 0.37
N GLU A 655 25.32 43.45 1.46
CA GLU A 655 26.64 43.20 2.05
C GLU A 655 26.79 41.74 2.49
N TYR A 656 25.80 41.19 3.21
CA TYR A 656 25.78 39.77 3.60
C TYR A 656 25.82 38.82 2.40
N LEU A 657 25.13 39.17 1.32
CA LEU A 657 25.10 38.38 0.09
C LEU A 657 26.34 38.54 -0.78
N GLU A 658 27.27 39.43 -0.40
CA GLU A 658 28.47 39.80 -1.17
C GLU A 658 28.11 40.37 -2.56
N LEU A 659 27.04 41.17 -2.61
CA LEU A 659 26.51 41.83 -3.80
C LEU A 659 26.75 43.34 -3.77
N GLU A 660 26.57 44.01 -4.91
CA GLU A 660 26.67 45.47 -4.99
C GLU A 660 25.59 46.14 -4.11
N ASN A 661 26.03 46.95 -3.15
CA ASN A 661 25.15 47.60 -2.16
C ASN A 661 25.22 49.14 -2.22
N SER A 662 25.59 49.70 -3.37
CA SER A 662 25.73 51.14 -3.57
C SER A 662 24.41 51.89 -3.31
N LEU A 663 24.47 53.12 -2.81
CA LEU A 663 23.25 53.93 -2.64
C LEU A 663 22.50 54.13 -3.96
N GLU A 664 23.22 54.17 -5.08
CA GLU A 664 22.62 54.29 -6.42
C GLU A 664 21.75 53.08 -6.77
N ILE A 665 22.23 51.84 -6.55
CA ILE A 665 21.45 50.64 -6.88
C ILE A 665 20.23 50.49 -5.97
N ILE A 666 20.38 50.80 -4.67
CA ILE A 666 19.28 50.71 -3.70
C ILE A 666 18.18 51.74 -4.03
N ASN A 667 18.55 52.98 -4.35
CA ASN A 667 17.60 54.01 -4.74
C ASN A 667 16.85 53.63 -6.04
N LYS A 668 17.53 53.06 -7.03
CA LYS A 668 16.92 52.54 -8.26
C LYS A 668 15.90 51.43 -7.98
N ILE A 669 16.23 50.50 -7.07
CA ILE A 669 15.31 49.44 -6.63
C ILE A 669 14.06 50.08 -6.01
N MET A 670 14.22 51.01 -5.07
CA MET A 670 13.10 51.67 -4.39
C MET A 670 12.20 52.47 -5.34
N GLU A 671 12.77 53.16 -6.32
CA GLU A 671 12.03 53.90 -7.34
C GLU A 671 11.15 52.97 -8.18
N LYS A 672 11.71 51.88 -8.71
CA LYS A 672 10.98 50.89 -9.52
C LYS A 672 9.83 50.25 -8.74
N VAL A 673 10.07 49.90 -7.48
CA VAL A 673 9.10 49.19 -6.66
C VAL A 673 7.93 50.11 -6.28
N SER A 674 8.16 51.42 -6.22
CA SER A 674 7.11 52.42 -5.92
C SER A 674 6.08 52.59 -7.05
N LEU A 675 6.40 52.21 -8.29
CA LEU A 675 5.54 52.44 -9.47
C LEU A 675 4.38 51.44 -9.64
N ASP A 676 4.52 50.20 -9.15
CA ASP A 676 3.49 49.17 -9.30
C ASP A 676 2.69 48.94 -8.01
N THR A 677 1.43 49.43 -8.04
CA THR A 677 0.54 49.54 -6.87
C THR A 677 -0.65 48.57 -6.91
N THR A 678 -0.95 47.93 -8.05
CA THR A 678 -2.24 47.24 -8.24
C THR A 678 -2.25 45.86 -7.59
N GLN A 679 -1.16 45.08 -7.74
CA GLN A 679 -1.06 43.74 -7.12
C GLN A 679 -0.81 43.84 -5.61
N LEU A 680 -0.09 44.88 -5.17
CA LEU A 680 0.24 45.14 -3.76
C LEU A 680 -1.04 45.37 -2.92
N LYS A 681 -1.96 46.22 -3.42
CA LYS A 681 -3.26 46.53 -2.77
C LYS A 681 -4.13 45.29 -2.54
N ARG A 682 -4.02 44.27 -3.40
CA ARG A 682 -4.81 43.03 -3.29
C ARG A 682 -4.47 42.23 -2.05
N HIS A 683 -3.21 42.22 -1.62
CA HIS A 683 -2.70 41.36 -0.54
C HIS A 683 -2.40 42.08 0.79
N GLN A 684 -2.27 43.41 0.74
CA GLN A 684 -2.13 44.23 1.93
C GLN A 684 -3.38 44.17 2.82
N THR A 685 -3.16 44.15 4.14
CA THR A 685 -4.21 44.15 5.18
C THR A 685 -4.21 45.43 6.02
N SER A 686 -3.35 46.39 5.70
CA SER A 686 -3.27 47.74 6.28
C SER A 686 -3.43 48.78 5.17
N SER A 687 -3.61 50.06 5.55
CA SER A 687 -3.72 51.19 4.62
C SER A 687 -2.38 51.54 3.94
N ASN A 688 -1.27 51.46 4.67
CA ASN A 688 0.11 51.60 4.19
C ASN A 688 1.05 50.66 5.01
N PRO A 689 2.31 50.45 4.59
CA PRO A 689 3.25 49.58 5.30
C PRO A 689 3.51 49.98 6.75
N GLU A 690 3.62 51.27 7.05
CA GLU A 690 3.88 51.81 8.40
C GLU A 690 2.73 51.52 9.35
N ALA A 691 1.49 51.70 8.89
CA ALA A 691 0.27 51.35 9.61
C ALA A 691 0.07 49.85 9.82
N SER A 692 1.02 49.02 9.36
CA SER A 692 1.02 47.58 9.67
C SER A 692 1.80 47.22 10.92
N ILE A 693 2.61 48.13 11.47
CA ILE A 693 3.45 47.91 12.65
C ILE A 693 2.66 48.29 13.91
N ASP A 694 2.83 47.52 14.98
CA ASP A 694 2.23 47.73 16.30
C ASP A 694 0.69 47.64 16.33
N ARG A 695 0.05 47.12 15.27
CA ARG A 695 -1.41 46.97 15.18
C ARG A 695 -2.00 46.08 16.27
N TRP A 696 -1.23 45.10 16.71
CA TRP A 696 -1.65 44.17 17.77
C TRP A 696 -2.03 44.88 19.08
N GLN A 697 -1.47 46.08 19.33
CA GLN A 697 -1.79 46.88 20.51
C GLN A 697 -3.24 47.37 20.50
N GLU A 698 -3.83 47.58 19.33
CA GLU A 698 -5.20 48.09 19.20
C GLU A 698 -6.19 47.02 18.73
N GLU A 699 -5.74 46.10 17.87
CA GLU A 699 -6.64 45.15 17.18
C GLU A 699 -6.86 43.81 17.91
N LEU A 700 -5.92 43.35 18.74
CA LEU A 700 -6.10 42.11 19.50
C LEU A 700 -6.89 42.37 20.79
N SER A 701 -7.82 41.45 21.11
CA SER A 701 -8.50 41.46 22.40
C SER A 701 -7.51 41.23 23.56
N PRO A 702 -7.83 41.64 24.80
CA PRO A 702 -6.98 41.41 25.96
C PRO A 702 -6.59 39.93 26.15
N GLU A 703 -7.52 39.02 25.87
CA GLU A 703 -7.33 37.57 25.99
C GLU A 703 -6.33 37.07 24.95
N LEU A 704 -6.48 37.48 23.68
CA LEU A 704 -5.56 37.10 22.61
C LEU A 704 -4.17 37.70 22.79
N LYS A 705 -4.06 38.93 23.31
CA LYS A 705 -2.77 39.51 23.67
C LYS A 705 -2.06 38.66 24.72
N ALA A 706 -2.77 38.24 25.77
CA ALA A 706 -2.21 37.40 26.82
C ALA A 706 -1.73 36.05 26.27
N VAL A 707 -2.52 35.39 25.43
CA VAL A 707 -2.14 34.11 24.81
C VAL A 707 -0.96 34.28 23.84
N CYS A 708 -0.96 35.30 22.98
CA CYS A 708 0.17 35.57 22.09
C CYS A 708 1.47 35.86 22.88
N ASN A 709 1.39 36.66 23.95
CA ASN A 709 2.55 36.95 24.79
C ASN A 709 3.08 35.68 25.49
N TYR A 710 2.20 34.78 25.91
CA TYR A 710 2.59 33.51 26.51
C TYR A 710 3.20 32.54 25.47
N VAL A 711 2.47 32.29 24.37
CA VAL A 711 2.85 31.29 23.35
C VAL A 711 4.11 31.71 22.59
N PHE A 712 4.28 33.00 22.31
CA PHE A 712 5.41 33.51 21.56
C PHE A 712 6.53 34.09 22.46
N ALA A 713 6.47 33.92 23.79
CA ALA A 713 7.40 34.55 24.73
C ALA A 713 8.87 34.40 24.31
N GLU A 714 9.34 33.17 24.13
CA GLU A 714 10.73 32.89 23.74
C GLU A 714 11.10 33.51 22.39
N ALA A 715 10.19 33.46 21.43
CA ALA A 715 10.42 34.01 20.09
C ALA A 715 10.42 35.56 20.11
N LEU A 716 9.53 36.19 20.87
CA LEU A 716 9.49 37.63 21.05
C LEU A 716 10.77 38.13 21.73
N GLU A 717 11.31 37.38 22.70
CA GLU A 717 12.57 37.73 23.36
C GLU A 717 13.75 37.58 22.39
N GLU A 718 13.94 36.40 21.78
CA GLU A 718 15.10 36.13 20.93
C GLU A 718 15.15 36.99 19.66
N PHE A 719 13.99 37.29 19.08
CA PHE A 719 13.92 38.19 17.94
C PHE A 719 13.81 39.67 18.36
N GLY A 720 13.87 40.02 19.65
CA GLY A 720 14.01 41.39 20.15
C GLY A 720 12.74 42.26 20.12
N TYR A 721 11.56 41.64 20.24
CA TYR A 721 10.24 42.28 20.29
C TYR A 721 9.69 42.50 21.72
N ALA A 722 10.32 41.94 22.75
CA ALA A 722 9.93 42.11 24.16
C ALA A 722 10.98 42.89 24.97
N LYS A 723 10.52 43.72 25.93
CA LYS A 723 11.35 44.29 27.02
C LYS A 723 11.10 43.50 28.31
N ASN A 724 12.15 43.22 29.08
CA ASN A 724 12.16 42.41 30.31
C ASN A 724 11.06 42.74 31.37
N SER A 725 10.37 43.87 31.27
CA SER A 725 9.33 44.29 32.22
C SER A 725 7.89 43.84 31.90
N GLU A 726 7.59 43.36 30.68
CA GLU A 726 6.20 43.01 30.28
C GLU A 726 5.83 41.52 30.50
N LEU A 727 6.82 40.65 30.73
CA LEU A 727 6.63 39.20 30.88
C LEU A 727 6.15 38.76 32.28
N GLN A 728 6.01 39.70 33.24
CA GLN A 728 5.75 39.37 34.66
C GLN A 728 4.27 39.51 35.11
N ALA A 729 3.33 39.86 34.23
CA ALA A 729 1.97 40.16 34.65
C ALA A 729 0.88 39.45 33.82
N THR A 730 0.67 38.15 34.07
CA THR A 730 -0.65 37.51 33.88
C THR A 730 -0.77 36.24 34.72
N THR A 731 -1.53 36.34 35.81
CA THR A 731 -1.90 35.22 36.69
C THR A 731 -3.02 34.40 36.03
N ILE A 732 -2.86 33.09 35.97
CA ILE A 732 -3.82 32.14 35.38
C ILE A 732 -4.95 31.83 36.40
N PRO A 733 -6.25 31.79 36.01
CA PRO A 733 -7.29 31.21 36.85
C PRO A 733 -7.14 29.69 36.95
N ASN A 734 -6.94 29.22 38.17
CA ASN A 734 -6.75 27.83 38.54
C ASN A 734 -8.07 27.04 38.39
N ILE A 735 -8.16 26.11 37.45
CA ILE A 735 -9.27 25.13 37.40
C ILE A 735 -8.75 23.80 37.92
N GLN A 736 -8.91 23.60 39.22
CA GLN A 736 -8.79 22.31 39.89
C GLN A 736 -9.84 21.34 39.32
N ARG A 737 -9.38 20.17 38.89
CA ARG A 737 -10.24 19.00 38.65
C ARG A 737 -10.49 18.33 39.99
N ASP A 738 -11.68 18.53 40.55
CA ASP A 738 -12.17 17.73 41.67
C ASP A 738 -12.48 16.30 41.22
N ILE A 739 -11.89 15.34 41.93
CA ILE A 739 -12.16 13.91 41.83
C ILE A 739 -13.12 13.56 42.98
N PRO A 740 -14.34 13.04 42.73
CA PRO A 740 -15.12 12.45 43.80
C PRO A 740 -14.69 11.01 44.05
N GLN A 741 -14.24 10.71 45.27
CA GLN A 741 -14.08 9.34 45.79
C GLN A 741 -15.26 8.93 46.69
N LYS A 742 -15.78 7.72 46.39
CA LYS A 742 -16.34 6.67 47.27
C LYS A 742 -17.74 6.83 47.90
N LYS A 743 -18.66 5.91 47.52
CA LYS A 743 -18.95 4.57 48.11
C LYS A 743 -20.45 4.29 48.30
N SER A 744 -20.87 3.16 47.71
CA SER A 744 -21.75 2.09 48.23
C SER A 744 -23.15 2.36 48.79
N GLU A 745 -24.04 1.38 48.51
CA GLU A 745 -25.45 1.19 48.92
C GLU A 745 -26.44 1.80 47.92
N LEU A 746 -27.37 1.09 47.27
CA LEU A 746 -28.13 -0.12 47.60
C LEU A 746 -28.27 -1.05 46.37
N ILE A 747 -28.08 -2.35 46.61
CA ILE A 747 -28.70 -3.43 45.85
C ILE A 747 -30.10 -3.62 46.43
N LYS A 748 -31.16 -3.41 45.64
CA LYS A 748 -32.44 -4.17 45.64
C LYS A 748 -33.47 -3.51 44.72
N GLU A 749 -34.20 -4.36 43.98
CA GLU A 749 -35.39 -4.08 43.14
C GLU A 749 -35.05 -3.37 41.80
N LEU A 750 -35.16 -3.98 40.62
CA LEU A 750 -36.22 -4.82 40.10
C LEU A 750 -35.67 -5.86 39.11
N ILE A 751 -35.98 -7.13 39.36
CA ILE A 751 -36.08 -8.14 38.31
C ILE A 751 -37.41 -7.87 37.61
N VAL A 752 -37.36 -7.34 36.38
CA VAL A 752 -38.47 -7.47 35.43
C VAL A 752 -37.90 -8.19 34.21
N PRO A 753 -38.44 -9.34 33.81
CA PRO A 753 -38.05 -9.99 32.57
C PRO A 753 -38.55 -9.11 31.42
N VAL A 754 -37.65 -8.45 30.71
CA VAL A 754 -38.03 -7.85 29.43
C VAL A 754 -38.08 -8.99 28.43
N GLU A 755 -39.31 -9.37 28.11
CA GLU A 755 -39.69 -10.24 27.00
C GLU A 755 -38.83 -9.91 25.77
N THR A 756 -37.97 -10.86 25.40
CA THR A 756 -37.38 -10.89 24.07
C THR A 756 -38.54 -10.91 23.08
N GLY A 757 -38.72 -9.83 22.34
CA GLY A 757 -39.59 -9.79 21.17
C GLY A 757 -39.08 -10.73 20.08
N GLU A 758 -39.16 -12.04 20.32
CA GLU A 758 -39.00 -13.08 19.32
C GLU A 758 -40.28 -13.15 18.49
N ASN A 759 -40.45 -12.17 17.59
CA ASN A 759 -41.23 -12.43 16.39
C ASN A 759 -40.24 -12.90 15.33
N THR A 760 -39.92 -14.20 15.32
CA THR A 760 -39.11 -14.77 14.24
C THR A 760 -39.72 -16.07 13.76
N GLU A 761 -40.49 -16.00 12.68
CA GLU A 761 -40.99 -17.13 11.89
C GLU A 761 -39.88 -18.10 11.43
N TYR A 762 -38.61 -17.72 11.57
CA TYR A 762 -37.45 -18.48 11.13
C TYR A 762 -36.46 -18.69 12.27
N LEU A 763 -36.02 -19.93 12.46
CA LEU A 763 -34.97 -20.30 13.40
C LEU A 763 -33.61 -19.73 12.99
N ALA A 764 -32.81 -19.36 14.00
CA ALA A 764 -31.45 -18.88 13.76
C ALA A 764 -30.54 -20.00 13.23
N THR A 765 -30.06 -19.83 12.00
CA THR A 765 -29.06 -20.69 11.36
C THR A 765 -27.80 -19.91 11.00
N LEU A 766 -26.66 -20.61 10.96
CA LEU A 766 -25.42 -20.09 10.41
C LEU A 766 -24.92 -21.03 9.31
N GLY A 767 -24.63 -20.47 8.14
CA GLY A 767 -24.22 -21.25 6.97
C GLY A 767 -23.92 -20.39 5.75
N ARG A 768 -23.46 -21.04 4.67
CA ARG A 768 -23.30 -20.44 3.35
C ARG A 768 -23.25 -21.51 2.24
N VAL A 769 -23.46 -21.08 1.00
CA VAL A 769 -23.20 -21.85 -0.21
C VAL A 769 -21.72 -21.70 -0.60
N ASP A 770 -20.99 -22.80 -0.82
CA ASP A 770 -19.59 -22.77 -1.23
C ASP A 770 -19.44 -22.85 -2.78
N LYS A 771 -20.28 -23.62 -3.48
CA LYS A 771 -20.27 -23.74 -4.96
C LYS A 771 -21.66 -24.03 -5.53
N VAL A 772 -21.92 -23.45 -6.71
CA VAL A 772 -23.09 -23.69 -7.57
C VAL A 772 -22.58 -23.86 -9.00
N PHE A 773 -22.88 -24.98 -9.66
CA PHE A 773 -22.49 -25.22 -11.05
C PHE A 773 -23.41 -26.25 -11.72
N ILE A 774 -23.43 -26.26 -13.06
CA ILE A 774 -24.14 -27.27 -13.86
C ILE A 774 -23.11 -28.18 -14.53
N GLU A 775 -23.31 -29.49 -14.41
CA GLU A 775 -22.51 -30.52 -15.09
C GLU A 775 -23.45 -31.63 -15.56
N SER A 776 -23.41 -31.98 -16.86
CA SER A 776 -24.25 -33.03 -17.46
C SER A 776 -25.74 -32.94 -17.10
N GLN A 777 -26.34 -31.76 -17.27
CA GLN A 777 -27.75 -31.45 -16.94
C GLN A 777 -28.13 -31.54 -15.44
N LEU A 778 -27.14 -31.65 -14.55
CA LEU A 778 -27.34 -31.61 -13.10
C LEU A 778 -26.83 -30.31 -12.51
N LEU A 779 -27.71 -29.54 -11.88
CA LEU A 779 -27.34 -28.44 -11.00
C LEU A 779 -26.83 -29.01 -9.68
N GLN A 780 -25.56 -28.75 -9.36
CA GLN A 780 -24.91 -29.17 -8.14
C GLN A 780 -24.69 -27.98 -7.21
N ILE A 781 -25.10 -28.13 -5.95
CA ILE A 781 -24.95 -27.11 -4.91
C ILE A 781 -24.25 -27.72 -3.71
N THR A 782 -23.18 -27.09 -3.24
CA THR A 782 -22.44 -27.55 -2.06
C THR A 782 -22.27 -26.39 -1.08
N GLY A 783 -22.30 -26.68 0.21
CA GLY A 783 -22.17 -25.66 1.25
C GLY A 783 -22.12 -26.27 2.65
N TRP A 784 -22.34 -25.42 3.65
CA TRP A 784 -22.51 -25.86 5.03
C TRP A 784 -23.53 -25.01 5.76
N VAL A 785 -24.26 -25.62 6.71
CA VAL A 785 -25.24 -24.93 7.56
C VAL A 785 -25.54 -25.75 8.82
N PHE A 786 -25.87 -25.07 9.91
CA PHE A 786 -26.43 -25.67 11.13
C PHE A 786 -27.39 -24.70 11.82
N PHE A 787 -28.31 -25.25 12.62
CA PHE A 787 -29.16 -24.47 13.52
C PHE A 787 -28.43 -24.17 14.82
N LEU A 788 -28.55 -22.95 15.35
CA LEU A 788 -27.88 -22.56 16.59
C LEU A 788 -28.41 -23.30 17.82
N ASN A 789 -29.66 -23.79 17.75
CA ASN A 789 -30.26 -24.67 18.75
C ASN A 789 -29.80 -26.14 18.62
N SER A 790 -28.85 -26.44 17.72
CA SER A 790 -28.28 -27.77 17.49
C SER A 790 -29.21 -28.81 16.87
N MET A 791 -30.36 -28.39 16.32
CA MET A 791 -31.24 -29.27 15.55
C MET A 791 -30.60 -29.70 14.22
N PRO A 792 -30.82 -30.94 13.75
CA PRO A 792 -30.29 -31.40 12.47
C PRO A 792 -31.04 -30.75 11.30
N VAL A 793 -30.32 -30.53 10.21
CA VAL A 793 -30.92 -30.12 8.92
C VAL A 793 -31.55 -31.35 8.29
N THR A 794 -32.86 -31.29 8.04
CA THR A 794 -33.64 -32.41 7.49
C THR A 794 -34.03 -32.21 6.03
N GLY A 795 -33.86 -30.99 5.49
CA GLY A 795 -34.24 -30.66 4.11
C GLY A 795 -33.88 -29.24 3.70
N PHE A 796 -34.08 -28.94 2.42
CA PHE A 796 -34.07 -27.57 1.88
C PHE A 796 -35.34 -27.28 1.06
N LYS A 797 -35.80 -26.03 1.07
CA LYS A 797 -36.55 -25.46 -0.06
C LYS A 797 -35.56 -24.83 -1.03
N VAL A 798 -35.69 -25.11 -2.32
CA VAL A 798 -34.79 -24.59 -3.35
C VAL A 798 -35.56 -23.75 -4.35
N SER A 799 -35.06 -22.56 -4.64
CA SER A 799 -35.57 -21.70 -5.71
C SER A 799 -34.43 -21.30 -6.64
N VAL A 800 -34.67 -21.35 -7.95
CA VAL A 800 -33.75 -20.91 -9.00
C VAL A 800 -34.48 -19.86 -9.82
N ASP A 801 -33.93 -18.65 -9.90
CA ASP A 801 -34.55 -17.53 -10.63
C ASP A 801 -36.02 -17.27 -10.21
N ASN A 802 -36.26 -17.19 -8.90
CA ASN A 802 -37.60 -17.06 -8.28
C ASN A 802 -38.60 -18.20 -8.57
N THR A 803 -38.15 -19.28 -9.22
CA THR A 803 -38.97 -20.47 -9.45
C THR A 803 -38.61 -21.53 -8.41
N GLN A 804 -39.58 -21.90 -7.58
CA GLN A 804 -39.41 -22.98 -6.62
C GLN A 804 -39.29 -24.33 -7.32
N ILE A 805 -38.32 -25.14 -6.90
CA ILE A 805 -38.09 -26.48 -7.42
C ILE A 805 -38.78 -27.50 -6.52
N ASP A 806 -39.50 -28.44 -7.12
CA ASP A 806 -40.16 -29.53 -6.41
C ASP A 806 -39.14 -30.45 -5.73
N ASN A 807 -39.27 -30.60 -4.41
CA ASN A 807 -38.35 -31.34 -3.56
C ASN A 807 -38.23 -32.84 -3.91
N ILE A 808 -39.20 -33.40 -4.65
CA ILE A 808 -39.23 -34.82 -5.06
C ILE A 808 -38.04 -35.17 -5.98
N ASN A 809 -37.52 -34.20 -6.73
CA ASN A 809 -36.46 -34.41 -7.71
C ASN A 809 -35.07 -34.00 -7.20
N ILE A 810 -34.92 -33.69 -5.90
CA ILE A 810 -33.68 -33.20 -5.32
C ILE A 810 -32.98 -34.32 -4.55
N GLU A 811 -31.81 -34.76 -5.02
CA GLU A 811 -30.93 -35.62 -4.22
C GLU A 811 -30.25 -34.77 -3.15
N GLN A 812 -30.48 -35.07 -1.87
CA GLN A 812 -29.98 -34.30 -0.73
C GLN A 812 -29.07 -35.15 0.15
N ILE A 813 -27.82 -34.71 0.33
CA ILE A 813 -26.83 -35.36 1.17
C ILE A 813 -26.45 -34.41 2.31
N PHE A 814 -26.66 -34.86 3.55
CA PHE A 814 -26.38 -34.10 4.78
C PHE A 814 -25.28 -34.76 5.62
N GLY A 815 -24.84 -34.07 6.68
CA GLY A 815 -23.98 -34.67 7.71
C GLY A 815 -22.54 -34.90 7.25
N LEU A 816 -22.10 -34.28 6.15
CA LEU A 816 -20.76 -34.46 5.63
C LEU A 816 -19.71 -33.84 6.57
N PRO A 817 -18.55 -34.47 6.78
CA PRO A 817 -17.50 -33.97 7.66
C PRO A 817 -17.06 -32.54 7.30
N SER A 818 -16.97 -31.68 8.31
CA SER A 818 -16.65 -30.25 8.14
C SER A 818 -15.59 -29.77 9.14
N PRO A 819 -14.34 -30.29 9.08
CA PRO A 819 -13.28 -29.94 10.03
C PRO A 819 -12.93 -28.45 10.02
N GLY A 820 -12.97 -27.79 8.86
CA GLY A 820 -12.77 -26.34 8.76
C GLY A 820 -13.87 -25.52 9.44
N VAL A 821 -15.13 -25.97 9.35
CA VAL A 821 -16.27 -25.32 10.03
C VAL A 821 -16.15 -25.50 11.54
N LYS A 822 -15.80 -26.71 12.00
CA LYS A 822 -15.56 -26.97 13.43
C LYS A 822 -14.40 -26.15 13.99
N LYS A 823 -13.34 -25.93 13.21
CA LYS A 823 -12.22 -25.07 13.60
C LYS A 823 -12.65 -23.62 13.80
N ASN A 824 -13.49 -23.09 12.91
CA ASN A 824 -13.95 -21.69 12.98
C ASN A 824 -15.11 -21.49 13.98
N HIS A 825 -15.88 -22.54 14.26
CA HIS A 825 -17.01 -22.54 15.19
C HIS A 825 -16.86 -23.66 16.24
N PRO A 826 -15.80 -23.63 17.08
CA PRO A 826 -15.48 -24.74 17.98
C PRO A 826 -16.55 -24.94 19.06
N ARG A 827 -17.23 -23.86 19.45
CA ARG A 827 -18.27 -23.84 20.50
C ARG A 827 -19.66 -24.26 20.00
N ILE A 828 -19.83 -24.51 18.71
CA ILE A 828 -21.13 -24.89 18.13
C ILE A 828 -21.21 -26.41 17.96
N GLN A 829 -22.27 -26.99 18.50
CA GLN A 829 -22.62 -28.40 18.37
C GLN A 829 -23.17 -28.64 16.96
N GLY A 830 -22.68 -29.68 16.26
CA GLY A 830 -23.01 -29.93 14.85
C GLY A 830 -22.02 -29.35 13.83
N ALA A 831 -21.16 -28.39 14.22
CA ALA A 831 -20.17 -27.77 13.31
C ALA A 831 -19.15 -28.75 12.69
N ALA A 832 -19.01 -29.97 13.22
CA ALA A 832 -18.15 -31.03 12.68
C ALA A 832 -18.78 -31.84 11.53
N LYS A 833 -20.12 -31.75 11.35
CA LYS A 833 -20.88 -32.45 10.31
C LYS A 833 -21.89 -31.51 9.61
N ALA A 834 -21.48 -30.27 9.36
CA ALA A 834 -22.34 -29.20 8.86
C ALA A 834 -22.43 -29.15 7.33
N ARG A 835 -21.65 -29.93 6.59
CA ARG A 835 -21.60 -29.85 5.12
C ARG A 835 -22.76 -30.60 4.46
N PHE A 836 -23.21 -30.06 3.33
CA PHE A 836 -24.26 -30.65 2.50
C PHE A 836 -23.89 -30.64 1.02
N LYS A 837 -24.55 -31.50 0.24
CA LYS A 837 -24.53 -31.52 -1.23
C LYS A 837 -25.94 -31.77 -1.77
N LEU A 838 -26.39 -30.94 -2.71
CA LEU A 838 -27.65 -31.10 -3.44
C LEU A 838 -27.36 -31.37 -4.91
N ARG A 839 -28.15 -32.24 -5.55
CA ARG A 839 -28.15 -32.44 -7.01
C ARG A 839 -29.58 -32.37 -7.51
N ILE A 840 -29.78 -31.55 -8.55
CA ILE A 840 -31.09 -31.24 -9.11
C ILE A 840 -31.00 -31.44 -10.63
N PRO A 841 -31.78 -32.36 -11.23
CA PRO A 841 -31.85 -32.50 -12.68
C PRO A 841 -32.58 -31.28 -13.27
N LEU A 842 -31.97 -30.67 -14.29
CA LEU A 842 -32.54 -29.58 -15.06
C LEU A 842 -32.73 -30.02 -16.51
N ASN A 843 -33.85 -29.64 -17.13
CA ASN A 843 -34.03 -29.81 -18.57
C ASN A 843 -33.31 -28.70 -19.37
N GLN A 844 -33.24 -28.86 -20.68
CA GLN A 844 -32.52 -27.94 -21.56
C GLN A 844 -33.03 -26.49 -21.46
N ASP A 845 -34.35 -26.30 -21.44
CA ASP A 845 -34.98 -24.98 -21.30
C ASP A 845 -34.63 -24.31 -19.96
N GLN A 846 -34.58 -25.08 -18.87
CA GLN A 846 -34.19 -24.60 -17.55
C GLN A 846 -32.71 -24.20 -17.52
N ILE A 847 -31.82 -24.96 -18.17
CA ILE A 847 -30.39 -24.63 -18.27
C ILE A 847 -30.19 -23.33 -19.06
N GLU A 848 -30.93 -23.13 -20.14
CA GLU A 848 -30.83 -21.92 -20.97
C GLU A 848 -31.34 -20.68 -20.24
N LYS A 849 -32.43 -20.81 -19.47
CA LYS A 849 -33.00 -19.73 -18.67
C LYS A 849 -32.18 -19.41 -17.41
N SER A 850 -31.41 -20.36 -16.87
CA SER A 850 -30.69 -20.20 -15.60
C SER A 850 -29.27 -19.59 -15.73
N LYS A 851 -29.00 -18.79 -16.77
CA LYS A 851 -27.67 -18.15 -16.92
C LYS A 851 -27.61 -16.87 -16.08
N ASN A 852 -26.63 -16.79 -15.16
CA ASN A 852 -26.37 -15.63 -14.30
C ASN A 852 -27.50 -15.33 -13.29
N CYS A 853 -28.14 -16.37 -12.73
CA CYS A 853 -29.29 -16.22 -11.81
C CYS A 853 -28.96 -16.59 -10.35
N LEU A 854 -29.84 -16.17 -9.44
CA LEU A 854 -29.77 -16.52 -8.01
C LEU A 854 -30.31 -17.93 -7.74
N VAL A 855 -29.62 -18.64 -6.86
CA VAL A 855 -30.07 -19.90 -6.26
C VAL A 855 -30.28 -19.67 -4.77
N VAL A 856 -31.52 -19.80 -4.31
CA VAL A 856 -31.93 -19.55 -2.92
C VAL A 856 -32.25 -20.87 -2.24
N LEU A 857 -31.63 -21.11 -1.08
CA LEU A 857 -31.84 -22.29 -0.25
C LEU A 857 -32.42 -21.88 1.11
N THR A 858 -33.52 -22.49 1.52
CA THR A 858 -34.05 -22.34 2.88
C THR A 858 -33.86 -23.65 3.64
N PRO A 859 -32.97 -23.73 4.64
CA PRO A 859 -32.76 -24.95 5.41
C PRO A 859 -34.00 -25.24 6.28
N LYS A 860 -34.40 -26.50 6.35
CA LYS A 860 -35.49 -26.98 7.20
C LYS A 860 -34.99 -27.89 8.31
N THR A 861 -35.65 -27.81 9.45
CA THR A 861 -35.63 -28.83 10.50
C THR A 861 -37.07 -29.10 10.90
N ASN A 862 -37.56 -30.30 10.60
CA ASN A 862 -38.98 -30.63 10.68
C ASN A 862 -39.84 -29.62 9.87
N GLU A 863 -40.82 -28.97 10.51
CA GLU A 863 -41.66 -27.91 9.92
C GLU A 863 -41.11 -26.49 10.07
N LEU A 864 -39.96 -26.32 10.72
CA LEU A 864 -39.37 -25.01 10.97
C LEU A 864 -38.31 -24.67 9.92
N GLU A 865 -38.26 -23.39 9.55
CA GLU A 865 -37.37 -22.87 8.52
C GLU A 865 -36.26 -22.04 9.15
N GLY A 866 -35.06 -22.06 8.54
CA GLY A 866 -33.93 -21.25 8.96
C GLY A 866 -33.67 -20.05 8.05
N ASN A 867 -32.57 -19.34 8.33
CA ASN A 867 -32.11 -18.23 7.47
C ASN A 867 -31.78 -18.73 6.06
N ILE A 868 -32.20 -17.98 5.03
CA ILE A 868 -31.90 -18.31 3.64
C ILE A 868 -30.40 -18.22 3.34
N LEU A 869 -29.93 -19.09 2.46
CA LEU A 869 -28.59 -19.11 1.90
C LEU A 869 -28.69 -18.84 0.41
N ILE A 870 -27.84 -17.97 -0.13
CA ILE A 870 -27.90 -17.55 -1.53
C ILE A 870 -26.58 -17.92 -2.22
N GLY A 871 -26.67 -18.42 -3.45
CA GLY A 871 -25.55 -18.61 -4.37
C GLY A 871 -25.88 -18.03 -5.76
N VAL A 872 -24.85 -17.88 -6.60
CA VAL A 872 -24.98 -17.37 -7.97
C VAL A 872 -24.50 -18.43 -8.95
N LEU A 873 -25.33 -18.74 -9.95
CA LEU A 873 -24.97 -19.65 -11.03
C LEU A 873 -24.34 -18.84 -12.16
N ASN A 874 -23.07 -19.13 -12.50
CA ASN A 874 -22.27 -18.39 -13.49
C ASN A 874 -22.13 -16.88 -13.17
N PRO A 875 -21.48 -16.51 -12.05
CA PRO A 875 -21.31 -15.09 -11.70
C PRO A 875 -20.49 -14.34 -12.76
N ASN A 876 -21.01 -13.21 -13.24
CA ASN A 876 -20.39 -12.38 -14.28
C ASN A 876 -20.10 -10.93 -13.85
N PHE A 877 -20.56 -10.53 -12.65
CA PHE A 877 -20.18 -9.29 -11.98
C PHE A 877 -19.00 -9.51 -11.03
N LYS A 878 -18.17 -8.47 -10.90
CA LYS A 878 -17.04 -8.44 -9.96
C LYS A 878 -17.45 -7.77 -8.64
N VAL A 879 -16.59 -7.92 -7.63
CA VAL A 879 -16.62 -7.13 -6.39
C VAL A 879 -15.39 -6.26 -6.34
N PHE A 880 -15.45 -5.16 -5.58
CA PHE A 880 -14.34 -4.22 -5.44
C PHE A 880 -13.09 -4.96 -4.90
N PRO A 881 -11.92 -4.88 -5.57
CA PRO A 881 -10.78 -5.76 -5.27
C PRO A 881 -9.99 -5.43 -4.00
N GLY A 882 -10.34 -4.35 -3.28
CA GLY A 882 -9.66 -3.93 -2.04
C GLY A 882 -8.18 -3.53 -2.23
N ASP A 883 -7.56 -3.04 -1.15
CA ASP A 883 -6.19 -2.50 -1.17
C ASP A 883 -5.11 -3.60 -1.08
N ASP A 884 -5.45 -4.90 -1.06
CA ASP A 884 -4.53 -6.04 -0.88
C ASP A 884 -4.66 -7.17 -1.97
N ILE A 885 -3.74 -7.28 -2.93
CA ILE A 885 -3.77 -8.19 -4.11
C ILE A 885 -3.12 -9.55 -3.81
N LYS A 886 -2.40 -9.72 -2.69
CA LYS A 886 -1.68 -10.97 -2.39
C LYS A 886 -2.57 -12.13 -1.88
N THR A 887 -3.89 -11.98 -1.87
CA THR A 887 -4.82 -13.10 -1.59
C THR A 887 -6.10 -13.01 -2.42
N SER A 888 -5.96 -12.87 -3.76
CA SER A 888 -7.05 -12.55 -4.67
C SER A 888 -8.28 -13.48 -4.60
N GLU A 889 -8.09 -14.79 -4.40
CA GLU A 889 -9.22 -15.73 -4.41
C GLU A 889 -9.98 -15.76 -3.07
N LYS A 890 -9.30 -15.67 -1.92
CA LYS A 890 -9.96 -15.74 -0.59
C LYS A 890 -10.74 -14.47 -0.27
N ILE A 891 -10.19 -13.30 -0.65
CA ILE A 891 -10.83 -12.01 -0.43
C ILE A 891 -12.08 -11.88 -1.31
N PHE A 892 -12.00 -12.29 -2.58
CA PHE A 892 -13.15 -12.34 -3.49
C PHE A 892 -14.27 -13.26 -2.97
N ILE A 893 -13.92 -14.47 -2.51
CA ILE A 893 -14.88 -15.41 -1.91
C ILE A 893 -15.52 -14.82 -0.65
N GLN A 894 -14.76 -14.09 0.19
CA GLN A 894 -15.31 -13.49 1.40
C GLN A 894 -16.26 -12.33 1.09
N ALA A 895 -15.88 -11.42 0.19
CA ALA A 895 -16.69 -10.27 -0.20
C ALA A 895 -18.03 -10.67 -0.84
N THR A 896 -18.00 -11.64 -1.76
CA THR A 896 -19.23 -12.16 -2.39
C THR A 896 -20.16 -12.83 -1.38
N HIS A 897 -19.62 -13.58 -0.42
CA HIS A 897 -20.44 -14.17 0.65
C HIS A 897 -21.10 -13.12 1.56
N THR A 898 -20.40 -12.02 1.88
CA THR A 898 -20.98 -10.94 2.70
C THR A 898 -22.18 -10.30 2.00
N GLY A 899 -22.04 -9.94 0.72
CA GLY A 899 -23.14 -9.35 -0.06
C GLY A 899 -24.36 -10.28 -0.17
N LEU A 900 -24.14 -11.57 -0.43
CA LEU A 900 -25.22 -12.57 -0.50
C LEU A 900 -25.89 -12.82 0.85
N LYS A 901 -25.16 -12.74 1.96
CA LYS A 901 -25.71 -12.87 3.32
C LYS A 901 -26.63 -11.69 3.66
N TRP A 902 -26.22 -10.47 3.34
CA TRP A 902 -27.03 -9.26 3.55
C TRP A 902 -28.30 -9.25 2.70
N LEU A 903 -28.23 -9.68 1.44
CA LEU A 903 -29.43 -9.88 0.62
C LEU A 903 -30.43 -10.84 1.30
N GLY A 904 -29.94 -11.88 1.95
CA GLY A 904 -30.75 -12.80 2.74
C GLY A 904 -31.56 -12.10 3.85
N TYR A 905 -30.92 -11.19 4.58
CA TYR A 905 -31.57 -10.40 5.62
C TYR A 905 -32.61 -9.44 5.05
N LEU A 906 -32.32 -8.78 3.93
CA LEU A 906 -33.25 -7.86 3.29
C LEU A 906 -34.53 -8.59 2.82
N ILE A 907 -34.39 -9.80 2.27
CA ILE A 907 -35.55 -10.58 1.83
C ILE A 907 -36.36 -11.10 3.04
N GLN A 908 -35.72 -11.81 3.98
CA GLN A 908 -36.46 -12.50 5.06
C GLN A 908 -36.87 -11.62 6.24
N ARG A 909 -36.11 -10.56 6.55
CA ARG A 909 -36.33 -9.74 7.77
C ARG A 909 -37.01 -8.42 7.46
N ILE A 910 -36.69 -7.82 6.31
CA ILE A 910 -37.28 -6.56 5.87
C ILE A 910 -38.50 -6.79 4.97
N GLY A 911 -38.44 -7.82 4.11
CA GLY A 911 -39.46 -8.10 3.11
C GLY A 911 -39.22 -7.36 1.79
N LEU A 912 -37.95 -7.12 1.43
CA LEU A 912 -37.56 -6.46 0.18
C LEU A 912 -38.19 -7.14 -1.04
N GLN A 913 -38.80 -6.35 -1.92
CA GLN A 913 -39.33 -6.76 -3.21
C GLN A 913 -38.36 -6.41 -4.35
N ALA A 914 -38.41 -7.16 -5.45
CA ALA A 914 -37.53 -6.97 -6.61
C ALA A 914 -37.77 -5.66 -7.40
N THR A 915 -38.80 -4.89 -7.04
CA THR A 915 -39.17 -3.60 -7.64
C THR A 915 -38.98 -2.42 -6.69
N ASP A 916 -38.54 -2.65 -5.45
CA ASP A 916 -38.42 -1.60 -4.44
C ASP A 916 -37.32 -0.59 -4.77
N SER A 917 -37.49 0.64 -4.27
CA SER A 917 -36.43 1.64 -4.24
C SER A 917 -35.60 1.48 -2.97
N ILE A 918 -34.30 1.23 -3.13
CA ILE A 918 -33.38 0.95 -2.03
C ILE A 918 -32.23 1.98 -1.97
N LEU A 919 -31.94 2.45 -0.76
CA LEU A 919 -30.78 3.28 -0.45
C LEU A 919 -29.78 2.50 0.43
N ASN A 920 -28.54 2.39 -0.03
CA ASN A 920 -27.43 1.82 0.74
C ASN A 920 -26.49 2.95 1.21
N ILE A 921 -26.53 3.29 2.49
CA ILE A 921 -25.69 4.34 3.09
C ILE A 921 -24.38 3.71 3.57
N GLY A 922 -23.24 4.17 3.03
CA GLY A 922 -21.94 3.55 3.25
C GLY A 922 -21.74 2.30 2.39
N CYS A 923 -22.06 2.41 1.09
CA CYS A 923 -22.08 1.28 0.14
C CYS A 923 -20.72 0.73 -0.30
N GLY A 924 -19.62 1.29 0.20
CA GLY A 924 -18.25 1.05 -0.22
C GLY A 924 -17.82 -0.42 -0.22
N GLU A 925 -17.06 -0.84 0.79
CA GLU A 925 -16.44 -2.18 0.80
C GLU A 925 -17.38 -3.30 1.31
N ASP A 926 -18.64 -3.00 1.63
CA ASP A 926 -19.60 -3.99 2.12
C ASP A 926 -20.10 -4.96 1.03
N ASN A 927 -19.96 -4.55 -0.24
CA ASN A 927 -20.34 -5.29 -1.44
C ASN A 927 -21.81 -5.76 -1.46
N ILE A 928 -22.73 -5.09 -0.75
CA ILE A 928 -24.16 -5.47 -0.70
C ILE A 928 -24.80 -5.38 -2.09
N TYR A 929 -24.35 -4.43 -2.91
CA TYR A 929 -24.77 -4.30 -4.31
C TYR A 929 -24.57 -5.60 -5.12
N TYR A 930 -23.58 -6.44 -4.76
CA TYR A 930 -23.27 -7.68 -5.48
C TYR A 930 -24.44 -8.66 -5.48
N GLY A 931 -25.18 -8.79 -4.37
CA GLY A 931 -26.39 -9.61 -4.35
C GLY A 931 -27.54 -8.93 -5.11
N LEU A 932 -27.69 -7.61 -4.91
CA LEU A 932 -28.80 -6.83 -5.44
C LEU A 932 -28.80 -6.76 -6.97
N VAL A 933 -27.64 -6.77 -7.65
CA VAL A 933 -27.57 -6.73 -9.13
C VAL A 933 -28.22 -7.95 -9.80
N TYR A 934 -28.33 -9.08 -9.09
CA TYR A 934 -29.01 -10.29 -9.56
C TYR A 934 -30.45 -10.40 -9.06
N TYR A 935 -30.86 -9.60 -8.05
CA TYR A 935 -32.20 -9.65 -7.46
C TYR A 935 -33.14 -8.57 -8.01
N LEU A 936 -32.65 -7.33 -8.16
CA LEU A 936 -33.46 -6.19 -8.55
C LEU A 936 -33.77 -6.18 -10.06
N THR A 937 -35.03 -5.90 -10.39
CA THR A 937 -35.47 -5.73 -11.77
C THR A 937 -35.10 -4.35 -12.31
N PRO A 938 -35.13 -4.12 -13.63
CA PRO A 938 -34.92 -2.78 -14.21
C PRO A 938 -35.94 -1.71 -13.76
N ARG A 939 -37.07 -2.10 -13.13
CA ARG A 939 -38.06 -1.17 -12.56
C ARG A 939 -37.69 -0.68 -11.17
N ALA A 940 -36.78 -1.38 -10.48
CA ALA A 940 -36.26 -0.96 -9.19
C ALA A 940 -35.25 0.18 -9.34
N ARG A 941 -35.03 0.91 -8.25
CA ARG A 941 -34.02 1.96 -8.15
C ARG A 941 -33.04 1.62 -7.04
N TYR A 942 -31.76 1.51 -7.37
CA TYR A 942 -30.69 1.36 -6.38
C TYR A 942 -29.87 2.66 -6.31
N GLU A 943 -29.71 3.19 -5.09
CA GLU A 943 -28.84 4.32 -4.78
C GLU A 943 -27.81 3.89 -3.74
N GLY A 944 -26.52 3.95 -4.10
CA GLY A 944 -25.40 3.76 -3.19
C GLY A 944 -24.70 5.09 -2.94
N ILE A 945 -24.55 5.46 -1.67
CA ILE A 945 -23.75 6.63 -1.29
C ILE A 945 -22.58 6.22 -0.41
N ASP A 946 -21.42 6.84 -0.64
CA ASP A 946 -20.22 6.63 0.16
C ASP A 946 -19.30 7.85 0.10
N PHE A 947 -18.38 7.96 1.05
CA PHE A 947 -17.30 8.96 1.06
C PHE A 947 -15.97 8.39 0.53
N SER A 948 -15.97 7.17 -0.03
CA SER A 948 -14.83 6.56 -0.72
C SER A 948 -14.93 6.72 -2.23
N GLU A 949 -14.30 7.77 -2.76
CA GLU A 949 -14.24 8.06 -4.20
C GLU A 949 -13.76 6.84 -5.00
N LYS A 950 -12.72 6.15 -4.51
CA LYS A 950 -12.16 4.95 -5.13
C LYS A 950 -13.21 3.84 -5.37
N VAL A 951 -14.10 3.62 -4.40
CA VAL A 951 -15.11 2.56 -4.51
C VAL A 951 -16.24 2.99 -5.43
N ILE A 952 -16.66 4.25 -5.35
CA ILE A 952 -17.71 4.82 -6.20
C ILE A 952 -17.28 4.80 -7.67
N ASP A 953 -16.07 5.26 -7.99
CA ASP A 953 -15.55 5.27 -9.37
C ASP A 953 -15.49 3.86 -9.96
N TRP A 954 -14.99 2.90 -9.17
CA TRP A 954 -14.96 1.50 -9.57
C TRP A 954 -16.38 0.96 -9.82
N ALA A 955 -17.33 1.26 -8.92
CA ALA A 955 -18.71 0.77 -9.03
C ALA A 955 -19.43 1.39 -10.24
N GLN A 956 -19.20 2.66 -10.55
CA GLN A 956 -19.73 3.30 -11.75
C GLN A 956 -19.18 2.64 -13.02
N GLN A 957 -17.87 2.36 -13.07
CA GLN A 957 -17.23 1.74 -14.23
C GLN A 957 -17.66 0.29 -14.44
N GLU A 958 -17.74 -0.52 -13.38
CA GLU A 958 -17.99 -1.97 -13.48
C GLU A 958 -19.47 -2.36 -13.38
N ILE A 959 -20.27 -1.64 -12.58
CA ILE A 959 -21.69 -1.96 -12.30
C ILE A 959 -22.63 -1.06 -13.10
N THR A 960 -22.55 0.27 -12.92
CA THR A 960 -23.50 1.21 -13.57
C THR A 960 -23.46 1.12 -15.10
N SER A 961 -22.27 0.92 -15.69
CA SER A 961 -22.12 0.73 -17.14
C SER A 961 -22.92 -0.45 -17.71
N ARG A 962 -23.26 -1.45 -16.89
CA ARG A 962 -24.04 -2.64 -17.27
C ARG A 962 -25.46 -2.65 -16.71
N LYS A 963 -25.73 -1.88 -15.65
CA LYS A 963 -27.01 -1.80 -14.93
C LYS A 963 -27.36 -0.32 -14.68
N PRO A 964 -28.02 0.36 -15.65
CA PRO A 964 -28.31 1.80 -15.55
C PRO A 964 -29.22 2.21 -14.38
N ASN A 965 -29.94 1.28 -13.76
CA ASN A 965 -30.78 1.53 -12.60
C ASN A 965 -30.02 1.43 -11.25
N PHE A 966 -28.70 1.22 -11.29
CA PHE A 966 -27.79 1.24 -10.14
C PHE A 966 -26.92 2.50 -10.18
N ASN A 967 -27.20 3.44 -9.29
CA ASN A 967 -26.50 4.71 -9.19
C ASN A 967 -25.59 4.71 -7.95
N PHE A 968 -24.36 5.21 -8.11
CA PHE A 968 -23.38 5.35 -7.04
C PHE A 968 -22.90 6.79 -6.97
N GLN A 969 -22.91 7.39 -5.79
CA GLN A 969 -22.62 8.82 -5.60
C GLN A 969 -21.60 9.03 -4.48
N TYR A 970 -20.56 9.81 -4.80
CA TYR A 970 -19.54 10.24 -3.87
C TYR A 970 -19.98 11.51 -3.16
N TYR A 971 -19.81 11.56 -1.83
CA TYR A 971 -19.97 12.77 -1.03
C TYR A 971 -18.76 12.99 -0.15
N ASP A 972 -18.22 14.21 -0.17
CA ASP A 972 -17.01 14.60 0.56
C ASP A 972 -17.25 14.84 2.06
N ILE A 973 -17.79 13.81 2.73
CA ILE A 973 -18.13 13.83 4.16
C ILE A 973 -16.86 13.51 4.96
N TYR A 974 -16.51 14.38 5.91
CA TYR A 974 -15.41 14.16 6.83
C TYR A 974 -15.66 12.94 7.72
N HIS A 975 -14.68 12.04 7.79
CA HIS A 975 -14.62 10.96 8.78
C HIS A 975 -13.18 10.78 9.25
N PRO A 976 -12.89 10.69 10.56
CA PRO A 976 -11.53 10.70 11.11
C PRO A 976 -10.68 9.45 10.79
N ILE A 977 -11.23 8.50 10.02
CA ILE A 977 -10.59 7.23 9.65
C ILE A 977 -10.70 7.01 8.15
N TYR A 978 -11.93 7.07 7.64
CA TYR A 978 -12.21 6.67 6.27
C TYR A 978 -12.24 7.82 5.25
N ASN A 979 -12.41 9.07 5.68
CA ASN A 979 -12.27 10.25 4.81
C ASN A 979 -11.75 11.47 5.60
N THR A 980 -10.47 11.42 5.99
CA THR A 980 -9.84 12.45 6.86
C THR A 980 -9.66 13.81 6.19
N LYS A 981 -9.83 13.89 4.87
CA LYS A 981 -9.75 15.12 4.07
C LYS A 981 -11.12 15.68 3.71
N GLY A 982 -12.20 15.02 4.12
CA GLY A 982 -13.56 15.48 3.83
C GLY A 982 -13.80 16.88 4.36
N THR A 983 -14.45 17.71 3.55
CA THR A 983 -14.68 19.12 3.89
C THR A 983 -16.03 19.36 4.55
N MET A 984 -16.97 18.42 4.41
CA MET A 984 -18.33 18.53 4.98
C MET A 984 -18.45 17.73 6.28
N PRO A 985 -18.74 18.38 7.43
CA PRO A 985 -19.04 17.67 8.66
C PRO A 985 -20.27 16.76 8.50
N MET A 986 -20.25 15.60 9.11
CA MET A 986 -21.30 14.59 8.96
C MET A 986 -22.67 15.07 9.44
N ARG A 987 -22.71 15.81 10.56
CA ARG A 987 -23.89 16.51 11.08
C ARG A 987 -24.50 17.57 10.13
N GLU A 988 -23.76 18.02 9.13
CA GLU A 988 -24.24 19.01 8.13
C GLU A 988 -24.74 18.32 6.85
N PHE A 989 -24.43 17.03 6.68
CA PHE A 989 -24.81 16.31 5.47
C PHE A 989 -26.30 16.00 5.45
N THR A 990 -27.00 16.56 4.48
CA THR A 990 -28.40 16.25 4.21
C THR A 990 -28.48 15.22 3.09
N LEU A 991 -29.24 14.14 3.30
CA LEU A 991 -29.43 13.14 2.25
C LEU A 991 -30.02 13.82 0.99
N PRO A 992 -29.41 13.66 -0.19
CA PRO A 992 -29.68 14.43 -1.43
C PRO A 992 -30.96 13.98 -2.14
N TYR A 993 -31.95 13.51 -1.38
CA TYR A 993 -33.17 12.90 -1.90
C TYR A 993 -34.40 13.60 -1.32
N PRO A 994 -35.49 13.72 -2.08
CA PRO A 994 -36.78 14.21 -1.58
C PRO A 994 -37.32 13.37 -0.41
N GLU A 995 -38.28 13.94 0.32
CA GLU A 995 -39.02 13.19 1.33
C GLU A 995 -39.72 11.96 0.73
N ALA A 996 -39.84 10.89 1.51
CA ALA A 996 -40.53 9.66 1.10
C ALA A 996 -40.03 9.04 -0.24
N SER A 997 -38.73 9.05 -0.47
CA SER A 997 -38.11 8.52 -1.69
C SER A 997 -37.90 7.00 -1.70
N PHE A 998 -37.72 6.36 -0.53
CA PHE A 998 -37.27 4.96 -0.45
C PHE A 998 -38.22 4.05 0.32
N ASP A 999 -38.33 2.82 -0.16
CA ASP A 999 -39.06 1.73 0.49
C ASP A 999 -38.17 1.06 1.56
N VAL A 1000 -36.88 0.87 1.23
CA VAL A 1000 -35.89 0.19 2.08
C VAL A 1000 -34.60 0.99 2.19
N ILE A 1001 -34.03 1.07 3.40
CA ILE A 1001 -32.69 1.62 3.64
C ILE A 1001 -31.84 0.58 4.37
N CYS A 1002 -30.58 0.40 3.94
CA CYS A 1002 -29.64 -0.48 4.63
C CYS A 1002 -28.31 0.20 4.96
N ILE A 1003 -27.80 -0.12 6.16
CA ILE A 1003 -26.58 0.47 6.73
C ILE A 1003 -25.78 -0.64 7.40
N SER A 1004 -24.70 -1.09 6.76
CA SER A 1004 -24.03 -2.32 7.15
C SER A 1004 -22.96 -2.16 8.21
N ASN A 1005 -22.18 -1.08 8.15
CA ASN A 1005 -21.04 -0.85 9.04
C ASN A 1005 -20.85 0.62 9.42
N LEU A 1006 -21.70 1.55 8.99
CA LEU A 1006 -21.46 2.98 9.26
C LEU A 1006 -21.68 3.34 10.74
N PHE A 1007 -22.79 2.89 11.35
CA PHE A 1007 -23.18 3.33 12.70
C PHE A 1007 -22.23 2.90 13.81
N THR A 1008 -21.42 1.86 13.59
CA THR A 1008 -20.36 1.48 14.53
C THR A 1008 -19.16 2.43 14.52
N HIS A 1009 -19.20 3.48 13.69
CA HIS A 1009 -18.16 4.49 13.54
C HIS A 1009 -18.67 5.92 13.76
N LEU A 1010 -19.94 6.10 14.17
CA LEU A 1010 -20.54 7.43 14.33
C LEU A 1010 -20.62 7.86 15.78
N SER A 1011 -20.42 9.15 16.03
CA SER A 1011 -20.73 9.75 17.32
C SER A 1011 -22.25 9.72 17.59
N SER A 1012 -22.65 9.89 18.85
CA SER A 1012 -24.05 9.98 19.27
C SER A 1012 -24.80 11.12 18.55
N ILE A 1013 -24.13 12.24 18.30
CA ILE A 1013 -24.69 13.40 17.59
C ILE A 1013 -24.94 13.06 16.11
N ASP A 1014 -23.96 12.45 15.43
CA ASP A 1014 -24.07 12.07 14.02
C ASP A 1014 -25.11 10.96 13.81
N MET A 1015 -25.17 9.99 14.74
CA MET A 1015 -26.18 8.92 14.74
C MET A 1015 -27.60 9.50 14.84
N ARG A 1016 -27.83 10.43 15.77
CA ARG A 1016 -29.12 11.13 15.90
C ARG A 1016 -29.47 11.90 14.62
N HIS A 1017 -28.50 12.60 14.01
CA HIS A 1017 -28.71 13.30 12.74
C HIS A 1017 -29.13 12.34 11.61
N TYR A 1018 -28.43 11.22 11.45
CA TYR A 1018 -28.81 10.21 10.45
C TYR A 1018 -30.20 9.61 10.70
N LEU A 1019 -30.61 9.36 11.95
CA LEU A 1019 -31.96 8.89 12.26
C LEU A 1019 -33.03 9.87 11.75
N HIS A 1020 -32.82 11.18 11.89
CA HIS A 1020 -33.73 12.20 11.33
C HIS A 1020 -33.74 12.20 9.80
N GLN A 1021 -32.57 12.10 9.16
CA GLN A 1021 -32.50 12.03 7.69
C GLN A 1021 -33.15 10.75 7.14
N ILE A 1022 -32.98 9.61 7.82
CA ILE A 1022 -33.61 8.33 7.50
C ILE A 1022 -35.13 8.46 7.61
N GLN A 1023 -35.64 9.04 8.70
CA GLN A 1023 -37.07 9.27 8.84
C GLN A 1023 -37.63 10.13 7.71
N ARG A 1024 -36.90 11.18 7.29
CA ARG A 1024 -37.35 12.09 6.22
C ARG A 1024 -37.50 11.37 4.88
N VAL A 1025 -36.49 10.59 4.46
CA VAL A 1025 -36.47 9.98 3.12
C VAL A 1025 -37.21 8.64 3.05
N LEU A 1026 -37.55 8.01 4.17
CA LEU A 1026 -38.40 6.81 4.20
C LEU A 1026 -39.86 7.15 3.87
N LYS A 1027 -40.48 6.29 3.05
CA LYS A 1027 -41.94 6.24 2.88
C LYS A 1027 -42.62 5.78 4.17
N VAL A 1028 -43.89 6.12 4.33
CA VAL A 1028 -44.72 5.56 5.42
C VAL A 1028 -44.85 4.04 5.22
N GLY A 1029 -44.56 3.26 6.26
CA GLY A 1029 -44.42 1.80 6.19
C GLY A 1029 -43.06 1.31 5.67
N GLY A 1030 -42.18 2.23 5.25
CA GLY A 1030 -40.81 1.92 4.86
C GLY A 1030 -39.95 1.53 6.06
N LYS A 1031 -38.92 0.72 5.80
CA LYS A 1031 -38.08 0.10 6.84
C LYS A 1031 -36.59 0.38 6.63
N CYS A 1032 -35.87 0.52 7.74
CA CYS A 1032 -34.41 0.59 7.74
C CYS A 1032 -33.82 -0.57 8.55
N LEU A 1033 -32.84 -1.26 7.96
CA LEU A 1033 -32.00 -2.26 8.61
C LEU A 1033 -30.61 -1.67 8.84
N PHE A 1034 -30.15 -1.65 10.08
CA PHE A 1034 -28.78 -1.22 10.37
C PHE A 1034 -28.08 -2.10 11.41
N ALA A 1035 -26.75 -2.16 11.31
CA ALA A 1035 -25.90 -2.84 12.27
C ALA A 1035 -25.26 -1.86 13.27
N CYS A 1036 -25.18 -2.26 14.53
CA CYS A 1036 -24.55 -1.49 15.60
C CYS A 1036 -23.97 -2.41 16.70
N PHE A 1037 -23.38 -1.81 17.74
CA PHE A 1037 -23.05 -2.51 18.98
C PHE A 1037 -23.92 -1.97 20.12
N LEU A 1038 -24.71 -2.85 20.74
CA LEU A 1038 -25.61 -2.51 21.84
C LEU A 1038 -24.99 -2.85 23.19
N ILE A 1039 -24.84 -1.85 24.05
CA ILE A 1039 -24.34 -2.01 25.41
C ILE A 1039 -25.53 -2.15 26.36
N ASN A 1040 -25.67 -3.34 26.93
CA ASN A 1040 -26.63 -3.69 27.97
C ASN A 1040 -25.96 -4.52 29.08
N SER A 1041 -26.73 -4.88 30.10
CA SER A 1041 -26.20 -5.61 31.27
C SER A 1041 -25.52 -6.94 30.90
N GLU A 1042 -26.04 -7.65 29.90
CA GLU A 1042 -25.45 -8.90 29.43
C GLU A 1042 -24.14 -8.67 28.66
N SER A 1043 -24.12 -7.75 27.68
CA SER A 1043 -22.91 -7.47 26.90
C SER A 1043 -21.79 -6.94 27.79
N GLN A 1044 -22.10 -6.09 28.77
CA GLN A 1044 -21.14 -5.60 29.77
C GLN A 1044 -20.56 -6.76 30.59
N LYS A 1045 -21.40 -7.67 31.08
CA LYS A 1045 -20.94 -8.86 31.81
C LYS A 1045 -20.02 -9.73 30.94
N LEU A 1046 -20.38 -9.94 29.67
CA LEU A 1046 -19.57 -10.76 28.77
C LEU A 1046 -18.25 -10.10 28.37
N ILE A 1047 -18.20 -8.76 28.29
CA ILE A 1047 -16.96 -8.00 28.15
C ILE A 1047 -16.07 -8.20 29.37
N VAL A 1048 -16.62 -8.07 30.59
CA VAL A 1048 -15.90 -8.29 31.85
C VAL A 1048 -15.39 -9.73 31.97
N ASP A 1049 -16.17 -10.70 31.52
CA ASP A 1049 -15.78 -12.12 31.47
C ASP A 1049 -14.69 -12.42 30.42
N GLY A 1050 -14.22 -11.43 29.66
CA GLY A 1050 -13.21 -11.60 28.60
C GLY A 1050 -13.71 -12.40 27.40
N LYS A 1051 -15.03 -12.47 27.18
CA LYS A 1051 -15.65 -13.22 26.07
C LYS A 1051 -15.83 -12.39 24.79
N SER A 1052 -15.74 -11.05 24.91
CA SER A 1052 -15.94 -10.12 23.81
C SER A 1052 -14.77 -10.09 22.83
N SER A 1053 -15.07 -9.96 21.54
CA SER A 1053 -14.11 -9.58 20.50
C SER A 1053 -14.01 -8.08 20.29
N GLN A 1054 -14.96 -7.30 20.82
CA GLN A 1054 -14.91 -5.83 20.87
C GLN A 1054 -14.93 -5.35 22.33
N ASN A 1055 -13.79 -4.88 22.82
CA ASN A 1055 -13.66 -4.41 24.20
C ASN A 1055 -14.12 -2.96 24.32
N LEU A 1056 -15.42 -2.73 24.16
CA LEU A 1056 -16.07 -1.42 24.30
C LEU A 1056 -16.19 -1.06 25.78
N VAL A 1057 -15.07 -0.62 26.36
CA VAL A 1057 -14.92 -0.38 27.81
C VAL A 1057 -14.73 1.09 28.16
N TYR A 1058 -14.41 1.95 27.19
CA TYR A 1058 -14.17 3.36 27.43
C TYR A 1058 -15.45 4.15 27.22
N GLU A 1059 -15.96 4.74 28.27
CA GLU A 1059 -17.18 5.55 28.23
C GLU A 1059 -16.95 6.82 27.42
N ILE A 1060 -17.94 7.15 26.59
CA ILE A 1060 -18.07 8.39 25.83
C ILE A 1060 -19.50 8.90 26.00
N GLU A 1061 -19.77 10.12 25.53
CA GLU A 1061 -21.12 10.70 25.60
C GLU A 1061 -22.16 9.75 24.97
N ASP A 1062 -23.08 9.26 25.79
CA ASP A 1062 -24.16 8.31 25.46
C ASP A 1062 -23.72 6.92 24.92
N GLY A 1063 -22.47 6.50 25.15
CA GLY A 1063 -21.98 5.24 24.62
C GLY A 1063 -20.63 4.77 25.17
N PHE A 1064 -20.06 3.79 24.47
CA PHE A 1064 -18.76 3.20 24.79
C PHE A 1064 -17.95 3.01 23.51
N CYS A 1065 -16.64 3.18 23.60
CA CYS A 1065 -15.73 2.97 22.48
C CYS A 1065 -14.61 1.99 22.83
N LEU A 1066 -13.96 1.48 21.79
CA LEU A 1066 -12.78 0.61 21.91
C LEU A 1066 -11.51 1.42 22.21
N ASP A 1067 -11.47 2.67 21.77
CA ASP A 1067 -10.28 3.51 21.72
C ASP A 1067 -10.71 4.96 22.04
N PRO A 1068 -10.49 5.45 23.28
CA PRO A 1068 -11.00 6.77 23.71
C PRO A 1068 -10.33 7.92 22.96
N GLU A 1069 -9.20 7.63 22.35
CA GLU A 1069 -8.33 8.52 21.63
C GLU A 1069 -8.66 8.58 20.12
N LEU A 1070 -9.56 7.69 19.67
CA LEU A 1070 -10.19 7.69 18.34
C LEU A 1070 -11.54 6.92 18.43
N PRO A 1071 -12.56 7.50 19.09
CA PRO A 1071 -13.81 6.80 19.40
C PRO A 1071 -14.47 6.18 18.18
N GLU A 1072 -14.49 6.89 17.04
CA GLU A 1072 -15.09 6.53 15.75
C GLU A 1072 -14.47 5.26 15.13
N LYS A 1073 -13.40 4.73 15.72
CA LYS A 1073 -12.85 3.42 15.34
C LYS A 1073 -13.82 2.30 15.63
N THR A 1074 -14.50 2.33 16.76
CA THR A 1074 -15.56 1.38 17.11
C THR A 1074 -16.37 1.95 18.27
N ILE A 1075 -17.63 2.25 18.02
CA ILE A 1075 -18.58 2.79 18.98
C ILE A 1075 -19.72 1.78 19.20
N GLY A 1076 -20.08 1.59 20.46
CA GLY A 1076 -21.34 0.99 20.87
C GLY A 1076 -22.17 1.96 21.69
N PHE A 1077 -23.48 1.81 21.60
CA PHE A 1077 -24.43 2.72 22.22
C PHE A 1077 -25.11 2.03 23.39
N GLN A 1078 -25.44 2.79 24.44
CA GLN A 1078 -26.32 2.27 25.47
C GLN A 1078 -27.67 1.93 24.85
N GLU A 1079 -28.15 0.70 25.09
CA GLU A 1079 -29.34 0.19 24.43
C GLU A 1079 -30.57 1.05 24.69
N SER A 1080 -30.77 1.50 25.94
CA SER A 1080 -31.88 2.37 26.33
C SER A 1080 -31.87 3.71 25.58
N LEU A 1081 -30.72 4.38 25.56
CA LEU A 1081 -30.58 5.70 24.93
C LEU A 1081 -30.81 5.64 23.42
N LEU A 1082 -30.25 4.63 22.75
CA LEU A 1082 -30.46 4.47 21.31
C LEU A 1082 -31.93 4.20 20.97
N ILE A 1083 -32.63 3.38 21.77
CA ILE A 1083 -34.07 3.16 21.60
C ILE A 1083 -34.85 4.47 21.74
N ASP A 1084 -34.47 5.33 22.68
CA ASP A 1084 -35.14 6.61 22.89
C ASP A 1084 -34.88 7.58 21.72
N TRP A 1085 -33.67 7.65 21.17
CA TRP A 1085 -33.40 8.47 19.96
C TRP A 1085 -34.18 8.00 18.74
N ILE A 1086 -34.36 6.69 18.58
CA ILE A 1086 -35.19 6.13 17.51
C ILE A 1086 -36.64 6.62 17.67
N LYS A 1087 -37.18 6.61 18.89
CA LYS A 1087 -38.54 7.11 19.16
C LYS A 1087 -38.63 8.62 18.95
N GLU A 1088 -37.67 9.40 19.44
CA GLU A 1088 -37.62 10.85 19.30
C GLU A 1088 -37.58 11.30 17.85
N SER A 1089 -36.85 10.56 16.99
CA SER A 1089 -36.81 10.83 15.55
C SER A 1089 -38.10 10.46 14.80
N GLY A 1090 -39.10 9.86 15.48
CA GLY A 1090 -40.38 9.45 14.90
C GLY A 1090 -40.38 8.08 14.24
N LEU A 1091 -39.41 7.23 14.58
CA LEU A 1091 -39.29 5.85 14.11
C LEU A 1091 -39.69 4.86 15.22
N THR A 1092 -39.96 3.60 14.87
CA THR A 1092 -40.26 2.55 15.84
C THR A 1092 -39.40 1.32 15.61
N VAL A 1093 -38.77 0.80 16.67
CA VAL A 1093 -38.07 -0.50 16.62
C VAL A 1093 -39.10 -1.61 16.47
N ILE A 1094 -38.99 -2.39 15.40
CA ILE A 1094 -39.86 -3.54 15.12
C ILE A 1094 -39.08 -4.87 15.09
N GLY A 1095 -37.76 -4.84 15.22
CA GLY A 1095 -36.92 -6.02 15.36
C GLY A 1095 -35.55 -5.69 15.95
N LYS A 1096 -35.06 -6.57 16.82
CA LYS A 1096 -33.73 -6.50 17.43
C LYS A 1096 -33.13 -7.91 17.43
N TYR A 1097 -31.90 -8.04 16.94
CA TYR A 1097 -31.17 -9.29 16.89
C TYR A 1097 -29.78 -9.10 17.48
N ASP A 1098 -29.51 -9.72 18.62
CA ASP A 1098 -28.22 -9.56 19.30
C ASP A 1098 -27.08 -10.19 18.49
N GLY A 1099 -25.91 -9.55 18.49
CA GLY A 1099 -24.71 -9.95 17.78
C GLY A 1099 -23.76 -10.81 18.60
N SER A 1100 -22.93 -11.61 17.94
CA SER A 1100 -21.93 -12.47 18.58
C SER A 1100 -20.68 -11.74 19.06
N TRP A 1101 -20.55 -10.44 18.78
CA TRP A 1101 -19.34 -9.64 19.08
C TRP A 1101 -18.95 -9.64 20.56
N CYS A 1102 -19.92 -9.70 21.48
CA CYS A 1102 -19.64 -9.78 22.92
C CYS A 1102 -19.45 -11.22 23.42
N GLY A 1103 -19.52 -12.21 22.53
CA GLY A 1103 -19.39 -13.64 22.88
C GLY A 1103 -20.72 -14.39 22.99
N ARG A 1104 -21.85 -13.74 22.67
CA ARG A 1104 -23.17 -14.38 22.51
C ARG A 1104 -23.16 -15.43 21.39
N LYS A 1105 -24.08 -16.39 21.47
CA LYS A 1105 -24.39 -17.28 20.35
C LYS A 1105 -25.38 -16.58 19.42
N SER A 1106 -24.91 -16.09 18.28
CA SER A 1106 -25.75 -15.39 17.29
C SER A 1106 -25.42 -15.78 15.85
N PHE A 1107 -26.37 -15.53 14.94
CA PHE A 1107 -26.22 -15.69 13.49
C PHE A 1107 -25.58 -14.46 12.81
N THR A 1108 -25.52 -13.34 13.53
CA THR A 1108 -24.89 -12.08 13.12
C THR A 1108 -23.73 -11.72 14.05
N TYR A 1109 -22.77 -10.95 13.54
CA TYR A 1109 -21.62 -10.48 14.32
C TYR A 1109 -21.98 -9.24 15.13
N GLN A 1110 -22.41 -8.16 14.47
CA GLN A 1110 -23.00 -6.97 15.09
C GLN A 1110 -24.47 -7.21 15.46
N ASP A 1111 -24.97 -6.41 16.40
CA ASP A 1111 -26.42 -6.34 16.67
C ASP A 1111 -27.13 -5.73 15.47
N LEU A 1112 -28.30 -6.24 15.10
CA LEU A 1112 -29.12 -5.73 14.01
C LEU A 1112 -30.41 -5.14 14.57
N LEU A 1113 -30.72 -3.92 14.15
CA LEU A 1113 -31.99 -3.26 14.45
C LEU A 1113 -32.79 -3.03 13.17
N ILE A 1114 -34.10 -3.25 13.28
CA ILE A 1114 -35.08 -2.92 12.24
C ILE A 1114 -35.99 -1.83 12.77
N VAL A 1115 -36.01 -0.71 12.06
CA VAL A 1115 -36.87 0.43 12.39
C VAL A 1115 -37.84 0.72 11.26
N GLU A 1116 -39.05 1.15 11.62
CA GLU A 1116 -40.15 1.47 10.69
C GLU A 1116 -40.66 2.90 10.90
N LYS A 1117 -41.02 3.57 9.80
CA LYS A 1117 -41.75 4.83 9.83
C LYS A 1117 -43.26 4.58 9.85
N LYS A 1118 -43.89 4.76 11.02
CA LYS A 1118 -45.35 4.59 11.19
C LYS A 1118 -46.13 5.85 10.79
N THR A 1119 -47.40 5.67 10.44
CA THR A 1119 -48.34 6.75 10.06
C THR A 1119 -48.48 7.82 11.14
N GLU A 1120 -48.47 9.10 10.75
CA GLU A 1120 -48.47 10.28 11.64
C GLU A 1120 -49.56 10.30 12.73
N LEU A 1121 -50.71 9.65 12.51
CA LEU A 1121 -51.79 9.68 13.50
C LEU A 1121 -51.39 9.04 14.83
N LYS A 1122 -50.62 7.94 14.82
CA LYS A 1122 -50.21 7.26 16.06
C LYS A 1122 -49.04 7.95 16.77
N SER A 1123 -48.09 8.53 16.02
CA SER A 1123 -46.94 9.22 16.62
C SER A 1123 -47.30 10.59 17.21
N LYS A 1124 -48.25 11.32 16.60
CA LYS A 1124 -48.82 12.53 17.20
C LYS A 1124 -49.54 12.19 18.51
N LEU A 1125 -50.38 11.15 18.52
CA LEU A 1125 -51.09 10.69 19.73
C LEU A 1125 -50.14 10.27 20.87
N SER A 1126 -49.07 9.53 20.58
CA SER A 1126 -48.09 9.11 21.61
C SER A 1126 -47.30 10.30 22.17
N ASN A 1127 -46.89 11.25 21.33
CA ASN A 1127 -46.20 12.45 21.78
C ASN A 1127 -47.11 13.35 22.62
N TYR A 1128 -48.40 13.49 22.27
CA TYR A 1128 -49.35 14.20 23.12
C TYR A 1128 -49.57 13.52 24.48
N GLN A 1129 -49.56 12.18 24.54
CA GLN A 1129 -49.67 11.42 25.79
C GLN A 1129 -48.45 11.62 26.71
N VAL A 1130 -47.23 11.57 26.17
CA VAL A 1130 -45.99 11.82 26.94
C VAL A 1130 -45.95 13.25 27.47
N VAL A 1131 -46.35 14.23 26.65
CA VAL A 1131 -46.45 15.63 27.07
C VAL A 1131 -47.52 15.80 28.16
N LEU A 1132 -48.68 15.16 28.01
CA LEU A 1132 -49.74 15.16 29.02
C LEU A 1132 -49.30 14.53 30.34
N GLU A 1133 -48.57 13.42 30.33
CA GLU A 1133 -48.04 12.82 31.55
C GLU A 1133 -46.98 13.70 32.22
N LYS A 1134 -46.13 14.38 31.43
CA LYS A 1134 -45.15 15.33 31.96
C LYS A 1134 -45.81 16.56 32.59
N TYR A 1135 -46.90 17.06 32.00
CA TYR A 1135 -47.71 18.12 32.61
C TYR A 1135 -48.48 17.63 33.83
N LYS A 1136 -48.99 16.39 33.80
CA LYS A 1136 -49.70 15.77 34.92
C LYS A 1136 -48.77 15.58 36.12
N TYR A 1137 -47.57 15.06 35.90
CA TYR A 1137 -46.53 14.95 36.92
C TYR A 1137 -46.15 16.33 37.48
N LYS A 1138 -45.99 17.34 36.62
CA LYS A 1138 -45.68 18.70 37.05
C LYS A 1138 -46.83 19.33 37.85
N LEU A 1139 -48.08 19.06 37.48
CA LEU A 1139 -49.28 19.47 38.21
C LEU A 1139 -49.40 18.74 39.55
N GLU A 1140 -49.14 17.43 39.61
CA GLU A 1140 -49.13 16.65 40.85
C GLU A 1140 -48.01 17.10 41.78
N THR A 1141 -46.84 17.45 41.23
CA THR A 1141 -45.71 18.02 42.00
C THR A 1141 -46.05 19.40 42.55
N LEU A 1142 -46.63 20.28 41.71
CA LEU A 1142 -47.08 21.62 42.13
C LEU A 1142 -48.23 21.56 43.13
N GLN A 1143 -49.14 20.58 43.01
CA GLN A 1143 -50.23 20.35 43.95
C GLN A 1143 -49.68 19.87 45.30
N ALA A 1144 -48.70 18.96 45.30
CA ALA A 1144 -48.01 18.51 46.51
C ALA A 1144 -47.12 19.59 47.16
N GLU A 1145 -46.70 20.60 46.41
CA GLU A 1145 -46.04 21.81 46.94
C GLU A 1145 -47.05 22.85 47.46
N LEU A 1146 -48.33 22.77 47.04
CA LEU A 1146 -49.40 23.68 47.44
C LEU A 1146 -50.20 23.18 48.66
N ASP A 1147 -50.38 21.86 48.77
CA ASP A 1147 -51.01 21.16 49.91
C ASP A 1147 -50.03 21.05 51.10
#